data_AF-A0A7J3PAK9-F1
#
_entry.id   AF-A0A7J3PAK9-F1
#
_cell.length_a   1.000
_cell.length_b   1.000
_cell.length_c   1.000
_cell.angle_alpha   90.00
_cell.angle_beta   90.00
_cell.angle_gamma   90.00
#
_symmetry.space_group_name_H-M   'P 1'
#
loop_
_entity.id
_entity.type
_entity.pdbx_description
1 polymer ?
#
loop_
_entity_poly.entity_id
_entity_poly.type
_entity_poly.pdbx_seq_one_letter_code
_entity_poly.pdbx_strand_id
1 'polypeptide(L)'
;MVKKKGGKPVKIPRSVDERLAEFLGLLLSDGMIKGNSVYFFNNNPFLLARFSKLCRELFGCEAKPGEERTAKSRYVCNGALVEFLRALGFPGRKKSRSCRIPPAVLMSPKRVVRAFLEGYLNGDGSFSGRTLEIWTASEDMAIDLSYILSRLGILYRVSKRAGYYRIDIEGKRELQKIFKLLSKSCVFHRKIKNYLTRCSRAYESVDVVPVSADLLRETLRRLGITRTYLESRGIFIKNYTDLGETPTADTFVKIVKAMRDAGLESESRFNAISELLKDVVFEKVKEVKILQTPSPVYDITVPETHNFVGGFGPLLLHNTVFLHQTAKWSDAHAIVYVGCGERGNEMCDVLVHFPQLKDPRTGRPLMERTVLIANTSNMPVAAREASVYTGVTIGEYFRDMGYHVALMADSTSRWAEAMREISGRLEEMPGEEGFPAYLGSRLAEFYERAGIVETLSGLRGSLTILGAVSPPGGDFSEPVTQNTLRIVKVFWGLDSALADRRHFPSVNWLTSYSLYLDTVEGWWNKFGDWSKLRKEAMAILQREAELLEIVRLVGPDALPEPDRGLLEVARMIREDFLQQSALDPVDTYCPPEKQIRMLELILEFHRLASEAIKSGVPVGKIKSLPVVERIARLKQRPLEEFEGEAEKLEKAMKESFRELVK
;
A
#
# COMPACT_ATOMS: atom_id res chain seq x y z
N MET A 1 -34.67 6.51 -10.22
CA MET A 1 -35.13 5.66 -9.09
C MET A 1 -35.19 4.22 -9.60
N VAL A 2 -34.99 3.22 -8.74
CA VAL A 2 -35.00 1.80 -9.13
C VAL A 2 -36.20 1.10 -8.47
N LYS A 3 -36.86 0.20 -9.21
CA LYS A 3 -38.07 -0.50 -8.78
C LYS A 3 -38.00 -1.98 -9.17
N LYS A 4 -38.06 -2.89 -8.20
CA LYS A 4 -38.23 -4.34 -8.44
C LYS A 4 -39.72 -4.63 -8.71
N LYS A 5 -40.06 -5.68 -9.48
CA LYS A 5 -41.46 -6.09 -9.77
C LYS A 5 -42.28 -6.13 -8.47
N GLY A 6 -43.37 -5.35 -8.40
CA GLY A 6 -44.24 -5.23 -7.23
C GLY A 6 -43.77 -4.32 -6.07
N GLY A 7 -42.55 -3.76 -6.09
CA GLY A 7 -42.02 -2.93 -5.01
C GLY A 7 -42.32 -1.42 -5.13
N LYS A 8 -42.21 -0.67 -4.02
CA LYS A 8 -42.16 0.81 -4.06
C LYS A 8 -40.81 1.27 -4.66
N PRO A 9 -40.77 2.32 -5.50
CA PRO A 9 -39.54 2.79 -6.12
C PRO A 9 -38.60 3.45 -5.08
N VAL A 10 -37.30 3.19 -5.20
CA VAL A 10 -36.26 3.66 -4.27
C VAL A 10 -35.30 4.63 -4.97
N LYS A 11 -34.82 5.64 -4.24
CA LYS A 11 -33.67 6.44 -4.66
C LYS A 11 -32.38 5.71 -4.25
N ILE A 12 -31.54 5.34 -5.20
CA ILE A 12 -30.22 4.77 -4.90
C ILE A 12 -29.18 5.90 -4.97
N PRO A 13 -28.36 6.12 -3.93
CA PRO A 13 -27.25 7.08 -3.98
C PRO A 13 -26.24 6.73 -5.08
N ARG A 14 -25.74 7.74 -5.81
CA ARG A 14 -24.70 7.56 -6.85
C ARG A 14 -23.27 7.55 -6.30
N SER A 15 -23.07 7.99 -5.06
CA SER A 15 -21.78 8.07 -4.39
C SER A 15 -21.93 7.78 -2.90
N VAL A 16 -20.83 7.39 -2.24
CA VAL A 16 -20.78 7.19 -0.80
C VAL A 16 -20.49 8.53 -0.12
N ASP A 17 -21.54 9.18 0.37
CA ASP A 17 -21.43 10.38 1.20
C ASP A 17 -21.43 10.02 2.71
N GLU A 18 -21.24 11.02 3.55
CA GLU A 18 -21.21 10.87 5.01
C GLU A 18 -22.51 10.25 5.56
N ARG A 19 -23.66 10.57 4.95
CA ARG A 19 -24.97 10.04 5.36
C ARG A 19 -25.11 8.55 5.05
N LEU A 20 -24.68 8.12 3.87
CA LEU A 20 -24.69 6.70 3.51
C LEU A 20 -23.68 5.92 4.37
N ALA A 21 -22.52 6.50 4.67
CA ALA A 21 -21.55 5.90 5.57
C ALA A 21 -22.07 5.75 7.01
N GLU A 22 -22.70 6.78 7.57
CA GLU A 22 -23.38 6.70 8.89
C GLU A 22 -24.49 5.63 8.90
N PHE A 23 -25.31 5.57 7.84
CA PHE A 23 -26.34 4.56 7.67
C PHE A 23 -25.76 3.14 7.63
N LEU A 24 -24.67 2.92 6.89
CA LEU A 24 -23.98 1.63 6.82
C LEU A 24 -23.34 1.25 8.16
N GLY A 25 -22.79 2.22 8.90
CA GLY A 25 -22.24 2.01 10.25
C GLY A 25 -23.32 1.51 11.23
N LEU A 26 -24.45 2.23 11.31
CA LEU A 26 -25.61 1.84 12.12
C LEU A 26 -26.19 0.47 11.70
N LEU A 27 -26.19 0.16 10.41
CA LEU A 27 -26.70 -1.12 9.92
C LEU A 27 -25.71 -2.28 10.18
N LEU A 28 -24.40 -2.02 10.21
CA LEU A 28 -23.38 -3.05 10.47
C LEU A 28 -23.16 -3.34 11.95
N SER A 29 -23.52 -2.43 12.87
CA SER A 29 -23.69 -2.73 14.30
C SER A 29 -25.01 -3.48 14.58
N ASP A 30 -26.11 -2.78 14.81
CA ASP A 30 -27.39 -3.42 15.23
C ASP A 30 -28.32 -3.85 14.08
N GLY A 31 -27.96 -3.63 12.81
CA GLY A 31 -28.87 -3.92 11.68
C GLY A 31 -28.98 -5.40 11.29
N MET A 32 -30.09 -5.79 10.66
CA MET A 32 -30.30 -7.13 10.09
C MET A 32 -31.12 -7.06 8.79
N ILE A 33 -30.84 -7.96 7.84
CA ILE A 33 -31.71 -8.20 6.68
C ILE A 33 -32.52 -9.48 6.93
N LYS A 34 -33.86 -9.39 6.89
CA LYS A 34 -34.79 -10.55 6.90
C LYS A 34 -35.63 -10.50 5.62
N GLY A 35 -35.48 -11.48 4.72
CA GLY A 35 -36.19 -11.52 3.43
C GLY A 35 -35.89 -10.29 2.56
N ASN A 36 -36.94 -9.53 2.21
CA ASN A 36 -36.87 -8.27 1.46
C ASN A 36 -36.90 -7.02 2.36
N SER A 37 -36.61 -7.18 3.66
CA SER A 37 -36.74 -6.12 4.66
C SER A 37 -35.43 -5.88 5.41
N VAL A 38 -35.10 -4.60 5.58
CA VAL A 38 -33.95 -4.12 6.36
C VAL A 38 -34.46 -3.66 7.72
N TYR A 39 -33.87 -4.16 8.80
CA TYR A 39 -34.18 -3.83 10.19
C TYR A 39 -32.99 -3.17 10.87
N PHE A 40 -33.26 -2.26 11.80
CA PHE A 40 -32.30 -1.72 12.77
C PHE A 40 -32.95 -1.79 14.16
N PHE A 41 -32.24 -2.38 15.13
CA PHE A 41 -32.73 -2.62 16.50
C PHE A 41 -31.93 -1.75 17.47
N ASN A 42 -32.55 -0.83 18.20
CA ASN A 42 -31.81 -0.08 19.22
C ASN A 42 -32.77 0.49 20.26
N ASN A 43 -32.35 0.50 21.53
CA ASN A 43 -33.18 1.01 22.62
C ASN A 43 -33.11 2.54 22.77
N ASN A 44 -32.19 3.23 22.09
CA ASN A 44 -32.09 4.67 22.08
C ASN A 44 -33.07 5.30 21.05
N PRO A 45 -34.10 6.06 21.48
CA PRO A 45 -35.07 6.67 20.57
C PRO A 45 -34.45 7.64 19.55
N PHE A 46 -33.36 8.31 19.91
CA PHE A 46 -32.67 9.25 19.01
C PHE A 46 -32.00 8.53 17.85
N LEU A 47 -31.43 7.33 18.06
CA LEU A 47 -30.83 6.52 17.00
C LEU A 47 -31.90 5.93 16.08
N LEU A 48 -33.03 5.46 16.62
CA LEU A 48 -34.18 5.04 15.81
C LEU A 48 -34.73 6.19 14.94
N ALA A 49 -34.83 7.40 15.50
CA ALA A 49 -35.25 8.58 14.76
C ALA A 49 -34.22 9.01 13.69
N ARG A 50 -32.91 8.92 14.00
CA ARG A 50 -31.83 9.19 13.04
C ARG A 50 -31.84 8.20 11.88
N PHE A 51 -32.00 6.90 12.17
CA PHE A 51 -32.15 5.86 11.14
C PHE A 51 -33.38 6.11 10.25
N SER A 52 -34.55 6.42 10.83
CA SER A 52 -35.73 6.82 10.07
C SER A 52 -35.50 8.05 9.18
N LYS A 53 -34.74 9.05 9.66
CA LYS A 53 -34.38 10.26 8.89
C LYS A 53 -33.43 9.92 7.73
N LEU A 54 -32.39 9.13 7.96
CA LEU A 54 -31.46 8.66 6.92
C LEU A 54 -32.19 7.85 5.84
N CYS A 55 -33.11 6.96 6.22
CA CYS A 55 -33.97 6.23 5.27
C CYS A 55 -34.79 7.15 4.35
N ARG A 56 -35.34 8.25 4.90
CA ARG A 56 -36.10 9.24 4.14
C ARG A 56 -35.20 10.05 3.20
N GLU A 57 -34.05 10.54 3.69
CA GLU A 57 -33.13 11.40 2.92
C GLU A 57 -32.37 10.67 1.80
N LEU A 58 -31.83 9.47 2.10
CA LEU A 58 -31.05 8.69 1.14
C LEU A 58 -31.95 7.96 0.14
N PHE A 59 -32.96 7.26 0.64
CA PHE A 59 -33.69 6.25 -0.11
C PHE A 59 -35.12 6.65 -0.48
N GLY A 60 -35.64 7.76 0.07
CA GLY A 60 -37.04 8.17 -0.08
C GLY A 60 -38.03 7.24 0.62
N CYS A 61 -37.55 6.45 1.59
CA CYS A 61 -38.32 5.38 2.23
C CYS A 61 -38.62 5.71 3.69
N GLU A 62 -39.86 5.50 4.12
CA GLU A 62 -40.21 5.62 5.54
C GLU A 62 -39.99 4.29 6.27
N ALA A 63 -39.21 4.33 7.36
CA ALA A 63 -38.99 3.18 8.22
C ALA A 63 -40.12 3.05 9.26
N LYS A 64 -40.83 1.92 9.21
CA LYS A 64 -41.94 1.60 10.11
C LYS A 64 -41.42 1.24 11.51
N PRO A 65 -42.15 1.56 12.59
CA PRO A 65 -41.86 1.01 13.91
C PRO A 65 -42.15 -0.49 13.95
N GLY A 66 -41.32 -1.23 14.68
CA GLY A 66 -41.60 -2.61 15.09
C GLY A 66 -41.08 -2.82 16.51
N GLU A 67 -41.67 -3.77 17.23
CA GLU A 67 -41.31 -4.09 18.61
C GLU A 67 -41.04 -5.59 18.69
N GLU A 68 -39.82 -5.96 19.09
CA GLU A 68 -39.40 -7.35 19.33
C GLU A 68 -39.19 -7.52 20.85
N ARG A 69 -39.18 -8.76 21.35
CA ARG A 69 -39.16 -9.08 22.79
C ARG A 69 -38.03 -8.42 23.61
N THR A 70 -36.94 -7.98 23.00
CA THR A 70 -35.74 -7.45 23.67
C THR A 70 -35.29 -6.06 23.20
N ALA A 71 -35.85 -5.53 22.10
CA ALA A 71 -35.44 -4.24 21.55
C ALA A 71 -36.52 -3.59 20.67
N LYS A 72 -36.57 -2.25 20.71
CA LYS A 72 -37.34 -1.46 19.74
C LYS A 72 -36.63 -1.44 18.39
N SER A 73 -37.41 -1.43 17.31
CA SER A 73 -36.87 -1.49 15.94
C SER A 73 -37.45 -0.46 14.98
N ARG A 74 -36.72 -0.23 13.89
CA ARG A 74 -37.20 0.43 12.68
C ARG A 74 -36.91 -0.46 11.49
N TYR A 75 -37.88 -0.65 10.60
CA TYR A 75 -37.71 -1.50 9.43
C TYR A 75 -38.26 -0.91 8.13
N VAL A 76 -37.61 -1.26 7.02
CA VAL A 76 -37.98 -0.85 5.65
C VAL A 76 -38.15 -2.10 4.80
N CYS A 77 -39.37 -2.37 4.34
CA CYS A 77 -39.65 -3.45 3.38
C CYS A 77 -39.35 -2.97 1.96
N ASN A 78 -38.15 -3.23 1.44
CA ASN A 78 -37.85 -2.97 0.04
C ASN A 78 -36.75 -3.89 -0.54
N GLY A 79 -37.12 -4.72 -1.51
CA GLY A 79 -36.19 -5.66 -2.15
C GLY A 79 -35.06 -4.98 -2.93
N ALA A 80 -35.27 -3.79 -3.51
CA ALA A 80 -34.21 -3.07 -4.22
C ALA A 80 -33.15 -2.49 -3.27
N LEU A 81 -33.57 -2.09 -2.06
CA LEU A 81 -32.64 -1.66 -1.00
C LEU A 81 -31.80 -2.83 -0.49
N VAL A 82 -32.41 -4.00 -0.29
CA VAL A 82 -31.70 -5.22 0.10
C VAL A 82 -30.67 -5.65 -0.95
N GLU A 83 -31.02 -5.55 -2.23
CA GLU A 83 -30.14 -5.89 -3.36
C GLU A 83 -28.96 -4.91 -3.48
N PHE A 84 -29.20 -3.60 -3.33
CA PHE A 84 -28.16 -2.59 -3.23
C PHE A 84 -27.20 -2.84 -2.05
N LEU A 85 -27.72 -3.20 -0.87
CA LEU A 85 -26.88 -3.50 0.29
C LEU A 85 -26.05 -4.77 0.10
N ARG A 86 -26.58 -5.80 -0.58
CA ARG A 86 -25.80 -6.98 -0.96
C ARG A 86 -24.69 -6.64 -1.97
N ALA A 87 -24.96 -5.77 -2.93
CA ALA A 87 -23.94 -5.29 -3.88
C ALA A 87 -22.83 -4.48 -3.18
N LEU A 88 -23.13 -3.79 -2.07
CA LEU A 88 -22.14 -3.17 -1.18
C LEU A 88 -21.43 -4.15 -0.23
N GLY A 89 -21.69 -5.47 -0.32
CA GLY A 89 -21.04 -6.49 0.50
C GLY A 89 -21.73 -6.79 1.84
N PHE A 90 -22.98 -6.37 2.07
CA PHE A 90 -23.68 -6.68 3.32
C PHE A 90 -24.02 -8.19 3.41
N PRO A 91 -23.61 -8.90 4.47
CA PRO A 91 -23.70 -10.36 4.55
C PRO A 91 -25.15 -10.86 4.67
N GLY A 92 -25.51 -11.85 3.83
CA GLY A 92 -26.87 -12.41 3.78
C GLY A 92 -27.20 -13.44 4.87
N ARG A 93 -26.19 -14.06 5.52
CA ARG A 93 -26.33 -15.02 6.63
C ARG A 93 -25.13 -14.85 7.59
N LYS A 94 -25.34 -15.18 8.89
CA LYS A 94 -24.31 -15.14 9.96
C LYS A 94 -23.58 -13.78 10.13
N LYS A 95 -24.25 -12.66 9.84
CA LYS A 95 -23.71 -11.27 9.90
C LYS A 95 -22.64 -11.05 10.97
N SER A 96 -22.92 -11.33 12.23
CA SER A 96 -22.02 -11.02 13.35
C SER A 96 -20.62 -11.65 13.26
N ARG A 97 -20.43 -12.71 12.46
CA ARG A 97 -19.12 -13.35 12.24
C ARG A 97 -18.50 -13.07 10.86
N SER A 98 -19.30 -12.62 9.90
CA SER A 98 -18.90 -12.39 8.50
C SER A 98 -19.16 -10.96 8.01
N CYS A 99 -19.35 -10.01 8.93
CA CYS A 99 -19.50 -8.60 8.60
C CYS A 99 -18.14 -8.00 8.27
N ARG A 100 -18.12 -7.15 7.25
CA ARG A 100 -16.94 -6.43 6.80
C ARG A 100 -17.30 -4.98 6.50
N ILE A 101 -16.36 -4.04 6.57
CA ILE A 101 -16.64 -2.66 6.14
C ILE A 101 -16.68 -2.64 4.60
N PRO A 102 -17.73 -2.09 3.96
CA PRO A 102 -17.81 -2.02 2.52
C PRO A 102 -16.56 -1.37 1.91
N PRO A 103 -15.90 -1.95 0.88
CA PRO A 103 -14.69 -1.40 0.29
C PRO A 103 -14.85 0.06 -0.19
N ALA A 104 -16.06 0.42 -0.64
CA ALA A 104 -16.39 1.80 -1.02
C ALA A 104 -16.28 2.79 0.15
N VAL A 105 -16.57 2.38 1.39
CA VAL A 105 -16.33 3.20 2.60
C VAL A 105 -14.84 3.22 2.94
N LEU A 106 -14.15 2.07 2.89
CA LEU A 106 -12.71 1.97 3.17
C LEU A 106 -11.86 2.86 2.25
N MET A 107 -12.24 3.01 0.99
CA MET A 107 -11.57 3.87 0.01
C MET A 107 -12.02 5.34 0.04
N SER A 108 -13.15 5.66 0.69
CA SER A 108 -13.68 7.02 0.75
C SER A 108 -12.78 7.99 1.57
N PRO A 109 -12.92 9.33 1.43
CA PRO A 109 -12.14 10.30 2.19
C PRO A 109 -12.36 10.21 3.73
N LYS A 110 -11.41 10.71 4.54
CA LYS A 110 -11.45 10.62 6.02
C LYS A 110 -12.77 11.09 6.65
N ARG A 111 -13.45 12.08 6.06
CA ARG A 111 -14.77 12.57 6.51
C ARG A 111 -15.89 11.51 6.43
N VAL A 112 -15.86 10.67 5.39
CA VAL A 112 -16.83 9.59 5.18
C VAL A 112 -16.53 8.41 6.13
N VAL A 113 -15.25 8.08 6.28
CA VAL A 113 -14.79 7.06 7.24
C VAL A 113 -15.13 7.43 8.68
N ARG A 114 -14.94 8.70 9.06
CA ARG A 114 -15.39 9.27 10.34
C ARG A 114 -16.89 9.04 10.56
N ALA A 115 -17.73 9.35 9.58
CA ALA A 115 -19.18 9.17 9.68
C ALA A 115 -19.59 7.69 9.83
N PHE A 116 -18.89 6.78 9.13
CA PHE A 116 -19.07 5.33 9.33
C PHE A 116 -18.72 4.90 10.76
N LEU A 117 -17.53 5.28 11.24
CA LEU A 117 -17.05 4.93 12.58
C LEU A 117 -18.01 5.43 13.68
N GLU A 118 -18.50 6.66 13.55
CA GLU A 118 -19.48 7.21 14.49
C GLU A 118 -20.82 6.46 14.44
N GLY A 119 -21.31 6.11 13.25
CA GLY A 119 -22.50 5.28 13.08
C GLY A 119 -22.36 3.90 13.71
N TYR A 120 -21.21 3.25 13.52
CA TYR A 120 -20.92 1.93 14.10
C TYR A 120 -20.80 2.00 15.63
N LEU A 121 -20.01 2.95 16.15
CA LEU A 121 -19.86 3.20 17.59
C LEU A 121 -21.19 3.42 18.29
N ASN A 122 -22.11 4.19 17.69
CA ASN A 122 -23.41 4.47 18.31
C ASN A 122 -24.29 3.21 18.53
N GLY A 123 -24.01 2.09 17.85
CA GLY A 123 -24.62 0.78 18.12
C GLY A 123 -23.76 -0.10 19.04
N ASP A 124 -22.61 -0.57 18.53
CA ASP A 124 -21.77 -1.60 19.19
C ASP A 124 -20.73 -1.04 20.18
N GLY A 125 -20.64 0.28 20.31
CA GLY A 125 -19.69 0.94 21.20
C GLY A 125 -20.13 0.97 22.66
N SER A 126 -19.16 0.98 23.57
CA SER A 126 -19.37 1.19 25.00
C SER A 126 -18.32 2.14 25.57
N PHE A 127 -18.64 2.89 26.61
CA PHE A 127 -17.66 3.71 27.34
C PHE A 127 -17.72 3.41 28.83
N SER A 128 -16.66 2.79 29.34
CA SER A 128 -16.54 2.35 30.73
C SER A 128 -15.38 3.06 31.41
N GLY A 129 -15.69 3.98 32.33
CA GLY A 129 -14.73 4.73 33.14
C GLY A 129 -13.78 5.63 32.35
N ARG A 130 -12.76 5.02 31.75
CA ARG A 130 -11.64 5.64 31.03
C ARG A 130 -11.36 5.03 29.63
N THR A 131 -12.21 4.10 29.19
CA THR A 131 -11.98 3.30 27.97
C THR A 131 -13.21 3.36 27.07
N LEU A 132 -13.03 3.66 25.79
CA LEU A 132 -14.03 3.46 24.75
C LEU A 132 -13.78 2.08 24.13
N GLU A 133 -14.72 1.15 24.30
CA GLU A 133 -14.63 -0.24 23.85
C GLU A 133 -15.54 -0.47 22.64
N ILE A 134 -15.08 -1.26 21.67
CA ILE A 134 -15.90 -1.80 20.56
C ILE A 134 -15.79 -3.32 20.62
N TRP A 135 -16.91 -4.04 20.54
CA TRP A 135 -16.93 -5.50 20.55
C TRP A 135 -17.49 -6.03 19.23
N THR A 136 -16.81 -7.01 18.61
CA THR A 136 -17.29 -7.68 17.39
C THR A 136 -16.94 -9.16 17.39
N ALA A 137 -17.79 -10.00 16.79
CA ALA A 137 -17.53 -11.43 16.61
C ALA A 137 -16.91 -11.77 15.25
N SER A 138 -16.67 -10.78 14.39
CA SER A 138 -16.04 -10.95 13.08
C SER A 138 -14.60 -10.45 13.10
N GLU A 139 -13.71 -11.28 12.58
CA GLU A 139 -12.29 -10.98 12.44
C GLU A 139 -12.04 -9.92 11.37
N ASP A 140 -12.71 -10.05 10.21
CA ASP A 140 -12.67 -9.06 9.13
C ASP A 140 -13.14 -7.66 9.61
N MET A 141 -14.23 -7.59 10.38
CA MET A 141 -14.69 -6.34 10.98
C MET A 141 -13.67 -5.79 11.98
N ALA A 142 -13.04 -6.64 12.80
CA ALA A 142 -12.03 -6.19 13.76
C ALA A 142 -10.81 -5.58 13.05
N ILE A 143 -10.35 -6.19 11.96
CA ILE A 143 -9.24 -5.72 11.12
C ILE A 143 -9.61 -4.42 10.40
N ASP A 144 -10.79 -4.35 9.79
CA ASP A 144 -11.23 -3.16 9.07
C ASP A 144 -11.47 -1.97 10.03
N LEU A 145 -12.05 -2.21 11.22
CA LEU A 145 -12.21 -1.19 12.27
C LEU A 145 -10.84 -0.68 12.77
N SER A 146 -9.91 -1.60 12.99
CA SER A 146 -8.52 -1.30 13.35
C SER A 146 -7.86 -0.40 12.29
N TYR A 147 -7.99 -0.76 11.02
CA TYR A 147 -7.46 0.03 9.90
C TYR A 147 -8.05 1.44 9.82
N ILE A 148 -9.37 1.61 9.97
CA ILE A 148 -9.96 2.96 9.92
C ILE A 148 -9.57 3.83 11.12
N LEU A 149 -9.33 3.25 12.30
CA LEU A 149 -8.80 3.96 13.46
C LEU A 149 -7.37 4.46 13.19
N SER A 150 -6.50 3.60 12.66
CA SER A 150 -5.14 3.99 12.21
C SER A 150 -5.19 5.08 11.13
N ARG A 151 -6.07 4.97 10.14
CA ARG A 151 -6.25 5.98 9.08
C ARG A 151 -6.73 7.34 9.60
N LEU A 152 -7.42 7.34 10.75
CA LEU A 152 -7.82 8.54 11.50
C LEU A 152 -6.76 9.01 12.52
N GLY A 153 -5.64 8.30 12.67
CA GLY A 153 -4.54 8.63 13.57
C GLY A 153 -4.81 8.32 15.05
N ILE A 154 -5.72 7.37 15.33
CA ILE A 154 -6.15 6.97 16.67
C ILE A 154 -5.51 5.63 17.01
N LEU A 155 -4.74 5.58 18.10
CA LEU A 155 -4.19 4.34 18.63
C LEU A 155 -5.26 3.58 19.43
N TYR A 156 -5.22 2.25 19.35
CA TYR A 156 -6.14 1.32 20.00
C TYR A 156 -5.41 0.06 20.42
N ARG A 157 -6.04 -0.75 21.28
CA ARG A 157 -5.57 -2.08 21.69
C ARG A 157 -6.60 -3.12 21.30
N VAL A 158 -6.18 -4.18 20.61
CA VAL A 158 -7.04 -5.33 20.32
C VAL A 158 -6.81 -6.46 21.34
N SER A 159 -7.89 -7.06 21.80
CA SER A 159 -7.86 -8.28 22.62
C SER A 159 -8.99 -9.24 22.21
N LYS A 160 -8.78 -10.55 22.39
CA LYS A 160 -9.80 -11.58 22.11
C LYS A 160 -10.30 -12.15 23.43
N ARG A 161 -11.61 -12.10 23.69
CA ARG A 161 -12.26 -12.62 24.90
C ARG A 161 -13.53 -13.38 24.53
N ALA A 162 -13.69 -14.61 25.02
CA ALA A 162 -14.88 -15.45 24.82
C ALA A 162 -15.36 -15.57 23.36
N GLY A 163 -14.44 -15.55 22.39
CA GLY A 163 -14.76 -15.63 20.95
C GLY A 163 -15.11 -14.29 20.27
N TYR A 164 -15.06 -13.18 20.99
CA TYR A 164 -15.22 -11.82 20.47
C TYR A 164 -13.88 -11.08 20.45
N TYR A 165 -13.70 -10.22 19.46
CA TYR A 165 -12.64 -9.22 19.40
C TYR A 165 -13.11 -7.93 20.06
N ARG A 166 -12.28 -7.39 20.95
CA ARG A 166 -12.50 -6.14 21.67
C ARG A 166 -11.41 -5.14 21.28
N ILE A 167 -11.83 -3.97 20.80
CA ILE A 167 -10.97 -2.85 20.44
C ILE A 167 -11.14 -1.77 21.51
N ASP A 168 -10.08 -1.51 22.26
CA ASP A 168 -10.03 -0.56 23.37
C ASP A 168 -9.29 0.71 22.95
N ILE A 169 -9.93 1.87 23.06
CA ILE A 169 -9.32 3.19 22.89
C ILE A 169 -9.17 3.80 24.29
N GLU A 170 -7.92 3.88 24.75
CA GLU A 170 -7.53 4.36 26.08
C GLU A 170 -6.57 5.54 25.99
N GLY A 171 -6.46 6.29 27.09
CA GLY A 171 -5.51 7.40 27.22
C GLY A 171 -6.12 8.77 26.90
N LYS A 172 -5.66 9.80 27.61
CA LYS A 172 -6.22 11.15 27.51
C LYS A 172 -6.04 11.74 26.10
N ARG A 173 -4.89 11.51 25.46
CA ARG A 173 -4.54 11.96 24.09
C ARG A 173 -5.45 11.33 23.04
N GLU A 174 -5.61 10.01 23.05
CA GLU A 174 -6.44 9.30 22.05
C GLU A 174 -7.93 9.59 22.25
N LEU A 175 -8.39 9.67 23.50
CA LEU A 175 -9.74 10.13 23.82
C LEU A 175 -9.99 11.59 23.38
N GLN A 176 -8.99 12.47 23.39
CA GLN A 176 -9.09 13.81 22.81
C GLN A 176 -9.14 13.79 21.28
N LYS A 177 -8.34 12.95 20.60
CA LYS A 177 -8.38 12.79 19.15
C LYS A 177 -9.77 12.31 18.70
N ILE A 178 -10.28 11.22 19.28
CA ILE A 178 -11.60 10.72 18.93
C ILE A 178 -12.72 11.70 19.34
N PHE A 179 -12.58 12.42 20.46
CA PHE A 179 -13.55 13.46 20.84
C PHE A 179 -13.66 14.60 19.81
N LYS A 180 -12.55 15.03 19.18
CA LYS A 180 -12.57 15.99 18.06
C LYS A 180 -13.23 15.42 16.79
N LEU A 181 -13.18 14.10 16.62
CA LEU A 181 -13.74 13.36 15.48
C LEU A 181 -15.18 12.89 15.70
N LEU A 182 -15.70 12.86 16.92
CA LEU A 182 -17.12 12.55 17.17
C LEU A 182 -17.97 13.82 17.08
N SER A 183 -19.15 13.72 16.47
CA SER A 183 -20.13 14.80 16.49
C SER A 183 -20.75 14.96 17.90
N LYS A 184 -21.37 16.12 18.16
CA LYS A 184 -22.13 16.35 19.40
C LYS A 184 -23.32 15.37 19.57
N SER A 185 -23.78 14.74 18.49
CA SER A 185 -24.85 13.74 18.46
C SER A 185 -24.41 12.33 18.88
N CYS A 186 -23.10 12.05 18.92
CA CYS A 186 -22.60 10.75 19.36
C CYS A 186 -22.94 10.48 20.84
N VAL A 187 -23.42 9.28 21.13
CA VAL A 187 -23.86 8.85 22.48
C VAL A 187 -22.75 9.00 23.53
N PHE A 188 -21.48 8.84 23.13
CA PHE A 188 -20.33 8.91 24.04
C PHE A 188 -19.74 10.31 24.19
N HIS A 189 -20.08 11.28 23.32
CA HIS A 189 -19.47 12.61 23.32
C HIS A 189 -19.58 13.31 24.70
N ARG A 190 -20.73 13.21 25.38
CA ARG A 190 -20.90 13.75 26.75
C ARG A 190 -20.07 13.00 27.80
N LYS A 191 -19.99 11.66 27.71
CA LYS A 191 -19.22 10.82 28.65
C LYS A 191 -17.72 11.10 28.53
N ILE A 192 -17.20 11.13 27.30
CA ILE A 192 -15.79 11.43 27.02
C ILE A 192 -15.45 12.86 27.46
N LYS A 193 -16.29 13.86 27.16
CA LYS A 193 -16.09 15.24 27.64
C LYS A 193 -15.95 15.31 29.17
N ASN A 194 -16.85 14.66 29.90
CA ASN A 194 -16.83 14.65 31.37
C ASN A 194 -15.60 13.95 31.96
N TYR A 195 -15.08 12.92 31.28
CA TYR A 195 -13.82 12.27 31.66
C TYR A 195 -12.63 13.22 31.42
N LEU A 196 -12.55 13.83 30.23
CA LEU A 196 -11.46 14.73 29.84
C LEU A 196 -11.36 15.99 30.71
N THR A 197 -12.48 16.50 31.25
CA THR A 197 -12.47 17.65 32.18
C THR A 197 -12.11 17.27 33.61
N ARG A 198 -12.44 16.05 34.07
CA ARG A 198 -12.09 15.57 35.42
C ARG A 198 -10.66 15.05 35.54
N CYS A 199 -10.08 14.55 34.46
CA CYS A 199 -8.79 13.85 34.51
C CYS A 199 -7.62 14.84 34.47
N SER A 200 -7.04 15.16 35.63
CA SER A 200 -5.88 16.06 35.76
C SER A 200 -4.57 15.44 35.25
N ARG A 201 -4.32 14.16 35.55
CA ARG A 201 -3.13 13.42 35.08
C ARG A 201 -3.39 12.77 33.71
N ALA A 202 -2.40 12.80 32.82
CA ALA A 202 -2.44 12.04 31.58
C ALA A 202 -2.01 10.59 31.86
N TYR A 203 -2.97 9.72 32.18
CA TYR A 203 -2.70 8.28 32.21
C TYR A 203 -2.73 7.76 30.77
N GLU A 204 -1.58 7.35 30.26
CA GLU A 204 -1.41 6.81 28.92
C GLU A 204 -0.94 5.35 29.06
N SER A 205 -1.79 4.41 28.65
CA SER A 205 -1.62 2.97 28.91
C SER A 205 -1.24 2.17 27.66
N VAL A 206 -1.11 2.82 26.51
CA VAL A 206 -0.98 2.20 25.18
C VAL A 206 0.41 2.44 24.58
N ASP A 207 1.02 3.60 24.86
CA ASP A 207 2.30 4.05 24.33
C ASP A 207 3.35 4.11 25.46
N VAL A 208 3.92 2.94 25.77
CA VAL A 208 4.85 2.73 26.90
C VAL A 208 6.22 2.28 26.40
N VAL A 209 7.28 2.83 26.98
CA VAL A 209 8.66 2.53 26.59
C VAL A 209 9.21 1.42 27.49
N PRO A 210 9.62 0.25 26.94
CA PRO A 210 10.05 -0.90 27.73
C PRO A 210 11.51 -0.75 28.20
N VAL A 211 11.76 0.20 29.12
CA VAL A 211 13.08 0.43 29.74
C VAL A 211 13.14 -0.26 31.10
N SER A 212 14.23 -0.98 31.38
CA SER A 212 14.39 -1.68 32.66
C SER A 212 14.66 -0.71 33.81
N ALA A 213 14.07 -1.01 34.97
CA ALA A 213 14.19 -0.22 36.19
C ALA A 213 15.65 -0.06 36.65
N ASP A 214 16.45 -1.11 36.49
CA ASP A 214 17.87 -1.12 36.88
C ASP A 214 18.74 -0.28 35.95
N LEU A 215 18.54 -0.37 34.63
CA LEU A 215 19.23 0.50 33.66
C LEU A 215 18.90 1.97 33.92
N LEU A 216 17.63 2.29 34.20
CA LEU A 216 17.20 3.65 34.54
C LEU A 216 17.85 4.14 35.85
N ARG A 217 17.89 3.29 36.89
CA ARG A 217 18.49 3.59 38.19
C ARG A 217 20.00 3.79 38.09
N GLU A 218 20.71 2.91 37.38
CA GLU A 218 22.15 2.99 37.18
C GLU A 218 22.53 4.24 36.38
N THR A 219 21.83 4.50 35.26
CA THR A 219 22.05 5.69 34.43
C THR A 219 21.86 6.97 35.23
N LEU A 220 20.77 7.10 36.01
CA LEU A 220 20.53 8.28 36.85
C LEU A 220 21.59 8.46 37.94
N ARG A 221 22.08 7.35 38.53
CA ARG A 221 23.14 7.37 39.54
C ARG A 221 24.48 7.79 38.94
N ARG A 222 24.83 7.29 37.74
CA ARG A 222 26.04 7.63 36.99
C ARG A 222 26.06 9.11 36.58
N LEU A 223 24.89 9.67 36.24
CA LEU A 223 24.73 11.07 35.84
C LEU A 223 24.54 12.04 37.03
N GLY A 224 24.58 11.56 38.28
CA GLY A 224 24.42 12.40 39.48
C GLY A 224 23.03 13.02 39.66
N ILE A 225 22.03 12.58 38.91
CA ILE A 225 20.69 13.18 38.92
C ILE A 225 19.92 12.75 40.16
N THR A 226 19.64 13.71 41.05
CA THR A 226 18.91 13.45 42.30
C THR A 226 17.40 13.27 42.06
N ARG A 227 16.75 12.48 42.92
CA ARG A 227 15.29 12.26 42.88
C ARG A 227 14.53 13.60 42.97
N THR A 228 14.98 14.49 43.85
CA THR A 228 14.42 15.83 44.07
C THR A 228 14.44 16.72 42.82
N TYR A 229 15.47 16.60 41.98
CA TYR A 229 15.60 17.36 40.72
C TYR A 229 14.61 16.90 39.63
N LEU A 230 14.24 15.61 39.62
CA LEU A 230 13.24 15.07 38.72
C LEU A 230 11.82 15.36 39.22
N GLU A 231 11.58 15.23 40.52
CA GLU A 231 10.28 15.52 41.14
C GLU A 231 9.90 17.00 41.01
N SER A 232 10.87 17.93 41.06
CA SER A 232 10.62 19.37 40.80
C SER A 232 10.16 19.66 39.37
N ARG A 233 10.44 18.77 38.41
CA ARG A 233 9.93 18.79 37.03
C ARG A 233 8.68 17.92 36.82
N GLY A 234 8.09 17.40 37.90
CA GLY A 234 6.89 16.56 37.86
C GLY A 234 7.14 15.10 37.45
N ILE A 235 8.39 14.63 37.50
CA ILE A 235 8.78 13.26 37.13
C ILE A 235 8.96 12.42 38.41
N PHE A 236 7.98 11.57 38.71
CA PHE A 236 7.99 10.72 39.91
C PHE A 236 8.76 9.42 39.67
N ILE A 237 10.09 9.51 39.73
CA ILE A 237 11.00 8.46 39.28
C ILE A 237 10.89 7.13 40.05
N LYS A 238 10.39 7.18 41.29
CA LYS A 238 10.18 6.01 42.17
C LYS A 238 9.28 4.94 41.55
N ASN A 239 8.29 5.34 40.75
CA ASN A 239 7.40 4.41 40.05
C ASN A 239 8.18 3.53 39.07
N TYR A 240 9.14 4.13 38.36
CA TYR A 240 9.88 3.49 37.28
C TYR A 240 11.13 2.75 37.79
N THR A 241 11.78 3.21 38.87
CA THR A 241 12.94 2.51 39.45
C THR A 241 12.56 1.49 40.52
N ASP A 242 11.61 1.79 41.41
CA ASP A 242 11.41 1.02 42.65
C ASP A 242 10.11 0.19 42.62
N LEU A 243 9.12 0.56 41.79
CA LEU A 243 7.88 -0.21 41.59
C LEU A 243 7.84 -0.96 40.25
N GLY A 244 8.82 -0.77 39.37
CA GLY A 244 8.94 -1.48 38.09
C GLY A 244 7.89 -1.09 37.04
N GLU A 245 7.25 0.07 37.16
CA GLU A 245 6.34 0.59 36.12
C GLU A 245 7.13 0.97 34.86
N THR A 246 6.53 0.81 33.68
CA THR A 246 7.12 1.28 32.41
C THR A 246 6.71 2.75 32.17
N PRO A 247 7.66 3.65 31.86
CA PRO A 247 7.32 5.04 31.55
C PRO A 247 6.57 5.15 30.23
N THR A 248 5.68 6.15 30.12
CA THR A 248 5.03 6.50 28.84
C THR A 248 6.02 7.19 27.92
N ALA A 249 5.78 7.21 26.60
CA ALA A 249 6.64 7.93 25.64
C ALA A 249 6.88 9.39 26.05
N ASP A 250 5.83 10.14 26.39
CA ASP A 250 5.92 11.53 26.88
C ASP A 250 6.71 11.65 28.21
N THR A 251 6.57 10.68 29.12
CA THR A 251 7.34 10.66 30.38
C THR A 251 8.82 10.38 30.11
N PHE A 252 9.13 9.48 29.18
CA PHE A 252 10.49 9.15 28.77
C PHE A 252 11.18 10.33 28.10
N VAL A 253 10.52 11.01 27.16
CA VAL A 253 11.00 12.26 26.54
C VAL A 253 11.30 13.34 27.59
N LYS A 254 10.46 13.46 28.64
CA LYS A 254 10.71 14.38 29.76
C LYS A 254 11.92 13.99 30.61
N ILE A 255 12.16 12.70 30.84
CA ILE A 255 13.36 12.20 31.51
C ILE A 255 14.62 12.52 30.69
N VAL A 256 14.62 12.21 29.39
CA VAL A 256 15.74 12.50 28.48
C VAL A 256 16.00 14.00 28.37
N LYS A 257 14.95 14.84 28.34
CA LYS A 257 15.11 16.31 28.39
C LYS A 257 15.73 16.77 29.71
N ALA A 258 15.28 16.25 30.86
CA ALA A 258 15.83 16.62 32.16
C ALA A 258 17.32 16.20 32.34
N MET A 259 17.75 15.13 31.66
CA MET A 259 19.15 14.72 31.53
C MET A 259 19.94 15.71 30.65
N ARG A 260 19.40 16.11 29.49
CA ARG A 260 20.02 17.11 28.59
C ARG A 260 20.18 18.48 29.26
N ASP A 261 19.15 18.95 29.97
CA ASP A 261 19.17 20.21 30.74
C ASP A 261 20.24 20.22 31.86
N ALA A 262 20.77 19.06 32.27
CA ALA A 262 21.81 18.93 33.28
C ALA A 262 23.26 19.05 32.71
N GLY A 263 23.41 19.35 31.41
CA GLY A 263 24.70 19.69 30.81
C GLY A 263 25.56 18.50 30.36
N LEU A 264 24.93 17.37 30.01
CA LEU A 264 25.62 16.15 29.57
C LEU A 264 25.12 15.70 28.20
N GLU A 265 26.05 15.33 27.31
CA GLU A 265 25.78 14.57 26.08
C GLU A 265 25.38 13.12 26.43
N SER A 266 24.25 12.98 27.12
CA SER A 266 23.78 11.72 27.68
C SER A 266 23.49 10.70 26.57
N GLU A 267 24.31 9.65 26.50
CA GLU A 267 24.19 8.45 25.64
C GLU A 267 23.32 8.61 24.38
N SER A 268 23.96 8.64 23.21
CA SER A 268 23.31 8.74 21.88
C SER A 268 22.06 7.86 21.73
N ARG A 269 22.04 6.67 22.34
CA ARG A 269 20.89 5.74 22.38
C ARG A 269 19.64 6.32 23.04
N PHE A 270 19.73 7.00 24.18
CA PHE A 270 18.56 7.60 24.85
C PHE A 270 17.98 8.77 24.05
N ASN A 271 18.85 9.58 23.44
CA ASN A 271 18.43 10.64 22.52
C ASN A 271 17.78 10.05 21.26
N ALA A 272 18.39 9.04 20.63
CA ALA A 272 17.84 8.36 19.45
C ALA A 272 16.46 7.73 19.75
N ILE A 273 16.29 7.03 20.87
CA ILE A 273 14.98 6.49 21.30
C ILE A 273 13.99 7.63 21.53
N SER A 274 14.39 8.73 22.17
CA SER A 274 13.53 9.90 22.37
C SER A 274 13.12 10.62 21.08
N GLU A 275 13.88 10.47 20.00
CA GLU A 275 13.54 11.01 18.68
C GLU A 275 12.66 10.03 17.90
N LEU A 276 12.99 8.73 17.90
CA LEU A 276 12.18 7.67 17.31
C LEU A 276 10.76 7.61 17.90
N LEU A 277 10.59 7.83 19.21
CA LEU A 277 9.30 7.86 19.91
C LEU A 277 8.31 8.94 19.43
N LYS A 278 8.70 9.81 18.50
CA LYS A 278 7.75 10.68 17.78
C LYS A 278 6.89 9.91 16.77
N ASP A 279 7.48 8.86 16.18
CA ASP A 279 6.99 8.17 14.99
C ASP A 279 6.79 6.65 15.19
N VAL A 280 7.39 6.05 16.23
CA VAL A 280 7.27 4.61 16.56
C VAL A 280 6.57 4.35 17.90
N VAL A 281 5.88 3.22 18.00
CA VAL A 281 5.21 2.73 19.23
C VAL A 281 5.73 1.33 19.57
N PHE A 282 5.98 1.04 20.84
CA PHE A 282 6.41 -0.28 21.31
C PHE A 282 5.20 -1.16 21.69
N GLU A 283 5.10 -2.36 21.10
CA GLU A 283 4.10 -3.37 21.49
C GLU A 283 4.75 -4.61 22.13
N LYS A 284 4.13 -5.15 23.18
CA LYS A 284 4.61 -6.32 23.91
C LYS A 284 4.20 -7.62 23.23
N VAL A 285 5.17 -8.45 22.85
CA VAL A 285 4.98 -9.85 22.46
C VAL A 285 4.27 -10.60 23.61
N LYS A 286 3.05 -11.07 23.36
CA LYS A 286 2.18 -11.68 24.39
C LYS A 286 2.48 -13.15 24.66
N GLU A 287 2.82 -13.90 23.62
CA GLU A 287 3.05 -15.34 23.65
C GLU A 287 3.97 -15.70 22.49
N VAL A 288 4.99 -16.52 22.76
CA VAL A 288 5.86 -17.10 21.72
C VAL A 288 5.49 -18.57 21.60
N LYS A 289 4.81 -18.94 20.51
CA LYS A 289 4.44 -20.35 20.26
C LYS A 289 5.50 -21.02 19.40
N ILE A 290 6.13 -22.04 19.95
CA ILE A 290 7.04 -22.91 19.21
C ILE A 290 6.19 -24.00 18.53
N LEU A 291 5.94 -23.84 17.24
CA LEU A 291 5.25 -24.82 16.42
C LEU A 291 6.25 -25.88 15.94
N GLN A 292 6.15 -27.12 16.44
CA GLN A 292 6.93 -28.27 15.93
C GLN A 292 6.33 -28.81 14.63
N THR A 293 6.18 -27.94 13.64
CA THR A 293 5.74 -28.24 12.28
C THR A 293 6.66 -27.48 11.32
N PRO A 294 7.09 -28.07 10.19
CA PRO A 294 7.83 -27.34 9.17
C PRO A 294 6.90 -26.30 8.53
N SER A 295 6.90 -25.10 9.09
CA SER A 295 6.09 -23.96 8.68
C SER A 295 6.85 -22.69 9.08
N PRO A 296 7.13 -21.78 8.13
CA PRO A 296 7.91 -20.58 8.41
C PRO A 296 7.17 -19.63 9.36
N VAL A 297 7.92 -19.01 10.27
CA VAL A 297 7.45 -17.94 11.16
C VAL A 297 8.29 -16.70 10.87
N TYR A 298 7.64 -15.54 10.78
CA TYR A 298 8.23 -14.25 10.42
C TYR A 298 8.56 -13.40 11.67
N ASP A 299 9.60 -12.57 11.61
CA ASP A 299 10.12 -11.73 12.71
C ASP A 299 9.89 -10.23 12.45
N ILE A 300 9.21 -9.53 13.35
CA ILE A 300 8.29 -8.43 13.02
C ILE A 300 8.99 -7.03 13.03
N THR A 301 10.25 -6.92 12.61
CA THR A 301 10.96 -5.62 12.57
C THR A 301 11.40 -5.18 11.17
N VAL A 302 10.97 -3.97 10.79
CA VAL A 302 11.18 -3.34 9.47
C VAL A 302 11.66 -1.88 9.63
N PRO A 303 12.95 -1.56 9.39
CA PRO A 303 13.44 -0.17 9.43
C PRO A 303 13.26 0.57 8.09
N GLU A 304 12.69 1.78 8.14
CA GLU A 304 12.49 2.72 7.00
C GLU A 304 11.37 2.38 5.98
N THR A 305 11.22 3.24 4.96
CA THR A 305 10.01 3.53 4.16
C THR A 305 9.60 2.47 3.12
N HIS A 306 9.72 1.20 3.46
CA HIS A 306 9.01 0.13 2.75
C HIS A 306 7.74 -0.25 3.50
N ASN A 307 6.59 0.05 2.89
CA ASN A 307 5.38 -0.70 3.16
C ASN A 307 5.59 -2.16 2.69
N PHE A 308 4.88 -3.15 3.24
CA PHE A 308 5.07 -4.58 2.93
C PHE A 308 3.71 -5.27 2.71
N VAL A 309 3.40 -6.06 1.66
CA VAL A 309 2.13 -6.82 1.56
C VAL A 309 2.33 -8.14 2.29
N GLY A 310 1.51 -8.42 3.30
CA GLY A 310 1.46 -9.78 3.84
C GLY A 310 0.52 -9.92 5.03
N GLY A 311 -0.23 -11.02 5.06
CA GLY A 311 -1.07 -11.39 6.20
C GLY A 311 -2.43 -10.70 6.30
N PHE A 312 -3.07 -10.86 7.45
CA PHE A 312 -4.40 -10.30 7.75
C PHE A 312 -4.31 -8.80 8.09
N GLY A 313 -4.16 -7.95 7.08
CA GLY A 313 -4.16 -6.50 7.24
C GLY A 313 -3.79 -5.70 5.98
N PRO A 314 -3.92 -4.37 6.00
CA PRO A 314 -3.61 -3.49 4.87
C PRO A 314 -2.15 -3.00 4.92
N LEU A 315 -1.42 -3.36 3.86
CA LEU A 315 0.03 -3.55 3.87
C LEU A 315 0.49 -3.67 2.38
N LEU A 316 1.61 -3.05 1.95
CA LEU A 316 1.97 -2.81 0.51
C LEU A 316 3.48 -2.87 0.12
N LEU A 317 4.01 -4.05 -0.27
CA LEU A 317 5.36 -4.27 -0.85
C LEU A 317 5.44 -3.69 -2.29
N HIS A 318 6.58 -3.09 -2.67
CA HIS A 318 6.73 -2.41 -3.97
C HIS A 318 7.91 -2.88 -4.84
N ASN A 319 9.16 -2.84 -4.36
CA ASN A 319 10.35 -3.14 -5.20
C ASN A 319 10.47 -4.64 -5.52
N THR A 320 10.38 -5.49 -4.50
CA THR A 320 10.51 -6.95 -4.60
C THR A 320 9.46 -7.55 -5.53
N VAL A 321 8.24 -6.99 -5.55
CA VAL A 321 7.15 -7.44 -6.46
C VAL A 321 7.54 -7.28 -7.93
N PHE A 322 8.22 -6.18 -8.30
CA PHE A 322 8.69 -5.98 -9.67
C PHE A 322 9.75 -7.03 -10.05
N LEU A 323 10.75 -7.22 -9.21
CA LEU A 323 11.77 -8.26 -9.39
C LEU A 323 11.17 -9.68 -9.47
N HIS A 324 10.17 -9.99 -8.64
CA HIS A 324 9.44 -11.26 -8.67
C HIS A 324 8.72 -11.49 -10.00
N GLN A 325 8.08 -10.45 -10.57
CA GLN A 325 7.44 -10.57 -11.88
C GLN A 325 8.48 -10.74 -12.99
N THR A 326 9.61 -10.03 -12.95
CA THR A 326 10.70 -10.27 -13.91
C THR A 326 11.26 -11.69 -13.78
N ALA A 327 11.48 -12.19 -12.56
CA ALA A 327 11.93 -13.57 -12.34
C ALA A 327 10.94 -14.58 -12.93
N LYS A 328 9.66 -14.46 -12.59
CA LYS A 328 8.60 -15.36 -13.06
C LYS A 328 8.42 -15.38 -14.59
N TRP A 329 8.44 -14.21 -15.22
CA TRP A 329 8.06 -14.05 -16.64
C TRP A 329 9.25 -13.84 -17.60
N SER A 330 10.48 -13.76 -17.12
CA SER A 330 11.65 -13.69 -18.01
C SER A 330 11.85 -14.99 -18.82
N ASP A 331 12.24 -14.82 -20.07
CA ASP A 331 12.66 -15.91 -20.96
C ASP A 331 14.02 -16.54 -20.60
N ALA A 332 14.64 -16.10 -19.50
CA ALA A 332 15.89 -16.64 -19.00
C ALA A 332 15.79 -18.16 -18.71
N HIS A 333 16.84 -18.89 -19.05
CA HIS A 333 16.97 -20.31 -18.76
C HIS A 333 17.22 -20.57 -17.27
N ALA A 334 17.97 -19.69 -16.61
CA ALA A 334 18.22 -19.73 -15.16
C ALA A 334 18.05 -18.34 -14.53
N ILE A 335 17.65 -18.33 -13.26
CA ILE A 335 17.45 -17.13 -12.44
C ILE A 335 18.40 -17.23 -11.24
N VAL A 336 19.13 -16.15 -10.96
CA VAL A 336 19.97 -16.05 -9.75
C VAL A 336 19.47 -14.86 -8.94
N TYR A 337 18.84 -15.13 -7.80
CA TYR A 337 18.32 -14.08 -6.92
C TYR A 337 19.23 -13.93 -5.70
N VAL A 338 19.86 -12.77 -5.58
CA VAL A 338 20.76 -12.40 -4.49
C VAL A 338 20.05 -11.43 -3.57
N GLY A 339 19.65 -11.94 -2.41
CA GLY A 339 19.17 -11.17 -1.28
C GLY A 339 20.33 -10.66 -0.43
N CYS A 340 20.85 -9.47 -0.73
CA CYS A 340 21.98 -8.88 -0.04
C CYS A 340 21.53 -7.84 0.98
N GLY A 341 21.60 -8.18 2.27
CA GLY A 341 21.35 -7.24 3.38
C GLY A 341 19.88 -6.88 3.59
N GLU A 342 18.96 -7.58 2.95
CA GLU A 342 17.51 -7.41 3.09
C GLU A 342 16.99 -7.91 4.45
N ARG A 343 15.77 -7.52 4.79
CA ARG A 343 15.20 -7.88 6.09
C ARG A 343 14.81 -9.36 6.09
N GLY A 344 14.92 -10.00 7.27
CA GLY A 344 14.66 -11.44 7.41
C GLY A 344 13.29 -11.89 6.88
N ASN A 345 12.27 -11.04 6.99
CA ASN A 345 10.94 -11.33 6.47
C ASN A 345 10.87 -11.30 4.95
N GLU A 346 11.50 -10.32 4.29
CA GLU A 346 11.51 -10.20 2.83
C GLU A 346 12.20 -11.43 2.23
N MET A 347 13.28 -11.89 2.87
CA MET A 347 13.98 -13.10 2.47
C MET A 347 13.19 -14.39 2.74
N CYS A 348 12.48 -14.45 3.86
CA CYS A 348 11.58 -15.56 4.17
C CYS A 348 10.41 -15.61 3.17
N ASP A 349 9.84 -14.46 2.79
CA ASP A 349 8.73 -14.34 1.84
C ASP A 349 9.13 -14.88 0.46
N VAL A 350 10.32 -14.49 -0.04
CA VAL A 350 10.95 -15.05 -1.24
C VAL A 350 11.06 -16.58 -1.14
N LEU A 351 11.68 -17.09 -0.07
CA LEU A 351 11.89 -18.54 0.15
C LEU A 351 10.58 -19.34 0.25
N VAL A 352 9.50 -18.73 0.72
CA VAL A 352 8.20 -19.37 0.92
C VAL A 352 7.33 -19.33 -0.34
N HIS A 353 7.34 -18.22 -1.07
CA HIS A 353 6.50 -18.03 -2.24
C HIS A 353 7.13 -18.51 -3.54
N PHE A 354 8.46 -18.45 -3.72
CA PHE A 354 9.11 -18.94 -4.95
C PHE A 354 8.87 -20.44 -5.25
N PRO A 355 8.84 -21.36 -4.26
CA PRO A 355 8.42 -22.75 -4.51
C PRO A 355 6.96 -22.90 -4.96
N GLN A 356 6.09 -21.96 -4.60
CA GLN A 356 4.66 -21.98 -4.93
C GLN A 356 4.38 -21.36 -6.31
N LEU A 357 5.24 -20.43 -6.76
CA LEU A 357 5.20 -19.89 -8.10
C LEU A 357 5.51 -20.99 -9.12
N LYS A 358 4.64 -21.15 -10.11
CA LYS A 358 4.88 -22.01 -11.26
C LYS A 358 5.52 -21.20 -12.38
N ASP A 359 6.52 -21.78 -13.01
CA ASP A 359 7.06 -21.31 -14.28
C ASP A 359 5.96 -21.45 -15.36
N PRO A 360 5.58 -20.34 -16.04
CA PRO A 360 4.59 -20.36 -17.12
C PRO A 360 4.98 -21.26 -18.30
N ARG A 361 6.28 -21.47 -18.55
CA ARG A 361 6.79 -22.21 -19.72
C ARG A 361 6.70 -23.72 -19.52
N THR A 362 6.99 -24.21 -18.32
CA THR A 362 7.08 -25.64 -18.00
C THR A 362 5.95 -26.16 -17.10
N GLY A 363 5.20 -25.26 -16.44
CA GLY A 363 4.19 -25.60 -15.43
C GLY A 363 4.75 -26.12 -14.10
N ARG A 364 6.08 -26.21 -13.97
CA ARG A 364 6.81 -26.70 -12.80
C ARG A 364 7.10 -25.58 -11.80
N PRO A 365 7.51 -25.89 -10.54
CA PRO A 365 7.96 -24.86 -9.60
C PRO A 365 9.09 -24.00 -10.17
N LEU A 366 8.97 -22.68 -10.03
CA LEU A 366 9.97 -21.71 -10.49
C LEU A 366 11.36 -21.96 -9.84
N MET A 367 11.36 -22.58 -8.66
CA MET A 367 12.56 -23.03 -7.96
C MET A 367 13.44 -24.00 -8.78
N GLU A 368 12.88 -24.80 -9.70
CA GLU A 368 13.68 -25.71 -10.54
C GLU A 368 14.68 -24.98 -11.46
N ARG A 369 14.45 -23.69 -11.76
CA ARG A 369 15.36 -22.83 -12.53
C ARG A 369 15.95 -21.66 -11.73
N THR A 370 15.80 -21.65 -10.40
CA THR A 370 16.19 -20.51 -9.55
C THR A 370 17.26 -20.89 -8.52
N VAL A 371 18.39 -20.17 -8.51
CA VAL A 371 19.35 -20.18 -7.39
C VAL A 371 19.06 -18.99 -6.48
N LEU A 372 18.87 -19.26 -5.18
CA LEU A 372 18.65 -18.25 -4.16
C LEU A 372 19.88 -18.12 -3.25
N ILE A 373 20.41 -16.91 -3.15
CA ILE A 373 21.46 -16.54 -2.19
C ILE A 373 20.84 -15.58 -1.20
N ALA A 374 20.58 -16.06 0.01
CA ALA A 374 19.93 -15.33 1.08
C ALA A 374 20.95 -14.87 2.13
N ASN A 375 21.19 -13.58 2.25
CA ASN A 375 22.00 -13.00 3.32
C ASN A 375 21.27 -11.81 3.96
N THR A 376 20.67 -12.01 5.13
CA THR A 376 19.86 -11.00 5.82
C THR A 376 20.69 -9.87 6.44
N SER A 377 20.04 -8.75 6.77
CA SER A 377 20.68 -7.57 7.37
C SER A 377 21.45 -7.84 8.67
N ASN A 378 21.04 -8.84 9.46
CA ASN A 378 21.71 -9.26 10.70
C ASN A 378 22.84 -10.30 10.50
N MET A 379 23.08 -10.79 9.28
CA MET A 379 24.21 -11.67 8.97
C MET A 379 25.52 -10.88 8.81
N PRO A 380 26.70 -11.54 8.89
CA PRO A 380 28.00 -10.86 8.84
C PRO A 380 28.17 -9.94 7.63
N VAL A 381 28.77 -8.78 7.86
CA VAL A 381 28.96 -7.72 6.84
C VAL A 381 29.73 -8.23 5.62
N ALA A 382 30.82 -8.96 5.84
CA ALA A 382 31.59 -9.59 4.77
C ALA A 382 30.80 -10.64 3.96
N ALA A 383 29.78 -11.26 4.57
CA ALA A 383 28.89 -12.19 3.86
C ALA A 383 27.88 -11.45 2.96
N ARG A 384 27.51 -10.19 3.28
CA ARG A 384 26.75 -9.33 2.35
C ARG A 384 27.55 -9.09 1.06
N GLU A 385 28.80 -8.66 1.19
CA GLU A 385 29.69 -8.46 0.04
C GLU A 385 29.93 -9.76 -0.74
N ALA A 386 30.25 -10.85 -0.04
CA ALA A 386 30.44 -12.16 -0.68
C ALA A 386 29.17 -12.67 -1.39
N SER A 387 27.95 -12.34 -0.92
CA SER A 387 26.69 -12.79 -1.53
C SER A 387 26.54 -12.31 -2.97
N VAL A 388 26.89 -11.05 -3.25
CA VAL A 388 26.82 -10.43 -4.58
C VAL A 388 27.82 -11.09 -5.53
N TYR A 389 29.08 -11.23 -5.08
CA TYR A 389 30.12 -11.90 -5.87
C TYR A 389 29.85 -13.39 -6.11
N THR A 390 29.24 -14.08 -5.15
CA THR A 390 28.81 -15.48 -5.30
C THR A 390 27.71 -15.60 -6.35
N GLY A 391 26.71 -14.69 -6.32
CA GLY A 391 25.62 -14.68 -7.29
C GLY A 391 26.09 -14.46 -8.72
N VAL A 392 26.90 -13.44 -8.97
CA VAL A 392 27.42 -13.19 -10.33
C VAL A 392 28.28 -14.36 -10.81
N THR A 393 29.11 -14.96 -9.95
CA THR A 393 29.96 -16.09 -10.34
C THR A 393 29.15 -17.36 -10.66
N ILE A 394 28.06 -17.63 -9.93
CA ILE A 394 27.11 -18.69 -10.30
C ILE A 394 26.38 -18.36 -11.60
N GLY A 395 26.02 -17.09 -11.82
CA GLY A 395 25.40 -16.63 -13.06
C GLY A 395 26.32 -16.80 -14.27
N GLU A 396 27.62 -16.52 -14.11
CA GLU A 396 28.64 -16.78 -15.12
C GLU A 396 28.83 -18.27 -15.40
N TYR A 397 28.83 -19.11 -14.37
CA TYR A 397 28.93 -20.57 -14.56
C TYR A 397 27.79 -21.12 -15.45
N PHE A 398 26.55 -20.66 -15.25
CA PHE A 398 25.44 -21.04 -16.13
C PHE A 398 25.52 -20.37 -17.52
N ARG A 399 25.93 -19.10 -17.59
CA ARG A 399 26.21 -18.39 -18.86
C ARG A 399 27.22 -19.17 -19.72
N ASP A 400 28.27 -19.70 -19.11
CA ASP A 400 29.38 -20.38 -19.79
C ASP A 400 28.99 -21.79 -20.29
N MET A 401 27.90 -22.37 -19.78
CA MET A 401 27.22 -23.53 -20.39
C MET A 401 26.39 -23.18 -21.63
N GLY A 402 26.29 -21.90 -22.00
CA GLY A 402 25.43 -21.42 -23.08
C GLY A 402 24.00 -21.06 -22.66
N TYR A 403 23.73 -20.90 -21.35
CA TYR A 403 22.42 -20.47 -20.89
C TYR A 403 22.26 -18.93 -20.88
N HIS A 404 21.00 -18.49 -20.80
CA HIS A 404 20.64 -17.09 -20.61
C HIS A 404 20.20 -16.93 -19.17
N VAL A 405 20.88 -16.08 -18.41
CA VAL A 405 20.75 -15.98 -16.96
C VAL A 405 20.26 -14.58 -16.59
N ALA A 406 19.22 -14.50 -15.77
CA ALA A 406 18.77 -13.26 -15.13
C ALA A 406 19.23 -13.24 -13.68
N LEU A 407 20.08 -12.29 -13.32
CA LEU A 407 20.51 -12.07 -11.94
C LEU A 407 19.77 -10.87 -11.34
N MET A 408 19.07 -11.06 -10.23
CA MET A 408 18.53 -9.98 -9.40
C MET A 408 19.42 -9.77 -8.19
N ALA A 409 19.88 -8.54 -7.97
CA ALA A 409 20.61 -8.13 -6.76
C ALA A 409 19.75 -7.17 -5.95
N ASP A 410 19.05 -7.71 -4.95
CA ASP A 410 18.17 -6.98 -4.04
C ASP A 410 18.82 -6.96 -2.64
N SER A 411 19.48 -5.89 -2.19
CA SER A 411 19.73 -4.63 -2.90
C SER A 411 21.21 -4.23 -2.92
N THR A 412 21.60 -3.58 -4.01
CA THR A 412 22.98 -3.10 -4.24
C THR A 412 23.35 -1.93 -3.32
N SER A 413 22.36 -1.18 -2.79
CA SER A 413 22.58 -0.19 -1.73
C SER A 413 23.06 -0.82 -0.43
N ARG A 414 22.47 -1.94 0.00
CA ARG A 414 22.90 -2.67 1.21
C ARG A 414 24.28 -3.33 1.03
N TRP A 415 24.65 -3.65 -0.21
CA TRP A 415 26.02 -4.06 -0.56
C TRP A 415 27.01 -2.89 -0.41
N ALA A 416 26.69 -1.71 -0.93
CA ALA A 416 27.52 -0.52 -0.76
C ALA A 416 27.65 -0.08 0.72
N GLU A 417 26.59 -0.19 1.52
CA GLU A 417 26.65 -0.01 2.98
C GLU A 417 27.61 -1.01 3.65
N ALA A 418 27.65 -2.26 3.18
CA ALA A 418 28.58 -3.27 3.68
C ALA A 418 30.04 -2.87 3.38
N MET A 419 30.31 -2.38 2.16
CA MET A 419 31.64 -1.82 1.83
C MET A 419 32.00 -0.65 2.73
N ARG A 420 31.06 0.27 3.00
CA ARG A 420 31.25 1.40 3.91
C ARG A 420 31.59 0.96 5.33
N GLU A 421 30.88 -0.04 5.86
CA GLU A 421 31.15 -0.56 7.20
C GLU A 421 32.50 -1.31 7.28
N ILE A 422 32.91 -2.00 6.21
CA ILE A 422 34.23 -2.65 6.13
C ILE A 422 35.34 -1.60 6.05
N SER A 423 35.21 -0.62 5.15
CA SER A 423 36.15 0.49 4.97
C SER A 423 36.36 1.29 6.27
N GLY A 424 35.27 1.61 6.97
CA GLY A 424 35.33 2.28 8.28
C GLY A 424 35.99 1.44 9.39
N ARG A 425 35.93 0.11 9.33
CA ARG A 425 36.66 -0.79 10.25
C ARG A 425 38.14 -0.95 9.90
N LEU A 426 38.51 -0.67 8.64
CA LEU A 426 39.90 -0.65 8.16
C LEU A 426 40.56 0.71 8.35
N GLU A 427 39.84 1.69 8.92
CA GLU A 427 40.29 3.09 9.11
C GLU A 427 40.74 3.78 7.81
N GLU A 428 40.15 3.37 6.67
CA GLU A 428 40.36 4.02 5.38
C GLU A 428 39.77 5.42 5.35
N MET A 429 40.34 6.31 4.51
CA MET A 429 39.79 7.65 4.32
C MET A 429 38.42 7.57 3.60
N PRO A 430 37.34 8.11 4.21
CA PRO A 430 36.04 8.13 3.58
C PRO A 430 36.00 9.07 2.36
N GLY A 431 35.30 8.63 1.32
CA GLY A 431 34.92 9.46 0.18
C GLY A 431 33.56 10.14 0.38
N GLU A 432 32.83 10.34 -0.70
CA GLU A 432 31.50 10.97 -0.73
C GLU A 432 30.52 10.24 0.22
N GLU A 433 29.82 11.00 1.06
CA GLU A 433 28.84 10.51 2.06
C GLU A 433 29.33 9.36 2.98
N GLY A 434 30.65 9.29 3.18
CA GLY A 434 31.28 8.26 4.01
C GLY A 434 31.50 6.92 3.30
N PHE A 435 31.15 6.76 2.02
CA PHE A 435 31.44 5.54 1.25
C PHE A 435 32.93 5.45 0.90
N PRO A 436 33.49 4.25 0.67
CA PRO A 436 34.88 4.11 0.24
C PRO A 436 35.12 4.73 -1.13
N ALA A 437 36.30 5.31 -1.33
CA ALA A 437 36.69 5.91 -2.62
C ALA A 437 36.63 4.92 -3.81
N TYR A 438 36.72 3.62 -3.55
CA TYR A 438 36.63 2.55 -4.56
C TYR A 438 35.20 2.11 -4.91
N LEU A 439 34.14 2.69 -4.30
CA LEU A 439 32.74 2.28 -4.53
C LEU A 439 32.38 2.21 -6.02
N GLY A 440 32.67 3.28 -6.78
CA GLY A 440 32.36 3.34 -8.21
C GLY A 440 33.06 2.26 -9.02
N SER A 441 34.33 1.98 -8.72
CA SER A 441 35.12 0.91 -9.36
C SER A 441 34.55 -0.48 -9.06
N ARG A 442 34.14 -0.76 -7.82
CA ARG A 442 33.54 -2.06 -7.45
C ARG A 442 32.17 -2.28 -8.09
N LEU A 443 31.35 -1.24 -8.19
CA LEU A 443 30.09 -1.31 -8.93
C LEU A 443 30.36 -1.57 -10.42
N ALA A 444 31.36 -0.91 -11.02
CA ALA A 444 31.75 -1.15 -12.41
C ALA A 444 32.24 -2.59 -12.65
N GLU A 445 33.18 -3.09 -11.83
CA GLU A 445 33.66 -4.49 -11.88
C GLU A 445 32.53 -5.53 -11.81
N PHE A 446 31.45 -5.23 -11.08
CA PHE A 446 30.29 -6.11 -10.98
C PHE A 446 29.38 -6.01 -12.21
N TYR A 447 29.02 -4.81 -12.66
CA TYR A 447 28.11 -4.63 -13.80
C TYR A 447 28.75 -4.98 -15.16
N GLU A 448 30.06 -4.80 -15.33
CA GLU A 448 30.79 -5.18 -16.56
C GLU A 448 30.91 -6.71 -16.76
N ARG A 449 30.58 -7.52 -15.74
CA ARG A 449 30.42 -8.99 -15.89
C ARG A 449 29.09 -9.37 -16.55
N ALA A 450 28.13 -8.45 -16.62
CA ALA A 450 26.91 -8.63 -17.39
C ALA A 450 27.19 -8.49 -18.90
N GLY A 451 26.46 -9.24 -19.72
CA GLY A 451 26.59 -9.15 -21.18
C GLY A 451 26.24 -10.45 -21.89
N ILE A 452 26.34 -10.39 -23.22
CA ILE A 452 26.25 -11.56 -24.11
C ILE A 452 27.67 -11.96 -24.48
N VAL A 453 28.04 -13.23 -24.27
CA VAL A 453 29.39 -13.73 -24.55
C VAL A 453 29.34 -14.95 -25.45
N GLU A 454 30.40 -15.13 -26.24
CA GLU A 454 30.75 -16.42 -26.81
C GLU A 454 31.60 -17.18 -25.79
N THR A 455 31.18 -18.39 -25.43
CA THR A 455 31.79 -19.17 -24.35
C THR A 455 33.01 -19.94 -24.87
N LEU A 456 33.84 -20.45 -23.95
CA LEU A 456 34.97 -21.32 -24.31
C LEU A 456 34.54 -22.63 -25.02
N SER A 457 33.26 -23.00 -24.93
CA SER A 457 32.65 -24.13 -25.63
C SER A 457 32.07 -23.77 -27.02
N GLY A 458 32.20 -22.52 -27.48
CA GLY A 458 31.62 -22.03 -28.73
C GLY A 458 30.10 -21.83 -28.69
N LEU A 459 29.51 -21.83 -27.50
CA LEU A 459 28.08 -21.54 -27.30
C LEU A 459 27.90 -20.04 -27.01
N ARG A 460 26.66 -19.55 -27.14
CA ARG A 460 26.33 -18.15 -26.88
C ARG A 460 25.54 -18.01 -25.58
N GLY A 461 26.21 -17.60 -24.51
CA GLY A 461 25.59 -17.34 -23.21
C GLY A 461 25.18 -15.88 -23.03
N SER A 462 24.32 -15.59 -22.06
CA SER A 462 24.13 -14.21 -21.59
C SER A 462 23.88 -14.12 -20.09
N LEU A 463 24.34 -13.04 -19.48
CA LEU A 463 24.05 -12.67 -18.09
C LEU A 463 23.46 -11.26 -18.06
N THR A 464 22.20 -11.15 -17.63
CA THR A 464 21.50 -9.88 -17.46
C THR A 464 21.39 -9.57 -15.97
N ILE A 465 22.01 -8.48 -15.51
CA ILE A 465 21.96 -8.05 -14.11
C ILE A 465 20.88 -6.99 -13.90
N LEU A 466 20.03 -7.19 -12.90
CA LEU A 466 19.06 -6.24 -12.38
C LEU A 466 19.45 -5.89 -10.94
N GLY A 467 20.07 -4.73 -10.74
CA GLY A 467 20.34 -4.20 -9.40
C GLY A 467 19.18 -3.37 -8.87
N ALA A 468 18.63 -3.72 -7.71
CA ALA A 468 17.80 -2.80 -6.96
C ALA A 468 18.70 -1.81 -6.23
N VAL A 469 18.38 -0.52 -6.33
CA VAL A 469 18.99 0.58 -5.58
C VAL A 469 17.89 1.20 -4.74
N SER A 470 18.12 1.30 -3.43
CA SER A 470 17.15 1.77 -2.44
C SER A 470 17.73 3.01 -1.74
N PRO A 471 17.78 4.17 -2.41
CA PRO A 471 18.36 5.38 -1.84
C PRO A 471 17.53 5.90 -0.66
N PRO A 472 18.16 6.42 0.41
CA PRO A 472 17.45 6.98 1.55
C PRO A 472 16.57 8.15 1.11
N GLY A 473 15.30 8.13 1.51
CA GLY A 473 14.33 9.16 1.15
C GLY A 473 13.95 9.24 -0.35
N GLY A 474 14.46 8.35 -1.20
CA GLY A 474 14.25 8.41 -2.66
C GLY A 474 15.17 9.38 -3.40
N ASP A 475 16.28 9.82 -2.79
CA ASP A 475 17.21 10.76 -3.41
C ASP A 475 18.14 10.07 -4.43
N PHE A 476 17.93 10.34 -5.72
CA PHE A 476 18.78 9.77 -6.79
C PHE A 476 20.17 10.43 -6.89
N SER A 477 20.46 11.49 -6.13
CA SER A 477 21.77 12.16 -6.16
C SER A 477 22.83 11.49 -5.28
N GLU A 478 22.45 10.51 -4.46
CA GLU A 478 23.39 9.78 -3.58
C GLU A 478 24.42 8.93 -4.34
N PRO A 479 25.61 8.67 -3.76
CA PRO A 479 26.74 8.08 -4.49
C PRO A 479 26.50 6.71 -5.12
N VAL A 480 25.72 5.81 -4.51
CA VAL A 480 25.46 4.46 -5.04
C VAL A 480 24.63 4.55 -6.32
N THR A 481 23.54 5.33 -6.29
CA THR A 481 22.69 5.61 -7.46
C THR A 481 23.52 6.30 -8.54
N GLN A 482 24.24 7.39 -8.23
CA GLN A 482 25.02 8.12 -9.22
C GLN A 482 26.12 7.26 -9.88
N ASN A 483 26.86 6.46 -9.11
CA ASN A 483 27.85 5.55 -9.68
C ASN A 483 27.19 4.44 -10.51
N THR A 484 26.06 3.88 -10.07
CA THR A 484 25.31 2.87 -10.83
C THR A 484 24.81 3.42 -12.17
N LEU A 485 24.19 4.61 -12.18
CA LEU A 485 23.66 5.26 -13.39
C LEU A 485 24.72 5.58 -14.46
N ARG A 486 25.98 5.80 -14.05
CA ARG A 486 27.11 6.00 -15.00
C ARG A 486 27.44 4.73 -15.78
N ILE A 487 27.18 3.56 -15.21
CA ILE A 487 27.53 2.25 -15.78
C ILE A 487 26.33 1.67 -16.54
N VAL A 488 25.18 1.56 -15.88
CA VAL A 488 24.00 0.87 -16.42
C VAL A 488 23.36 1.62 -17.58
N LYS A 489 22.87 0.88 -18.57
CA LYS A 489 22.25 1.42 -19.79
C LYS A 489 20.72 1.55 -19.70
N VAL A 490 20.12 1.08 -18.61
CA VAL A 490 18.67 1.12 -18.35
C VAL A 490 18.46 1.59 -16.92
N PHE A 491 17.51 2.51 -16.73
CA PHE A 491 17.08 2.97 -15.42
C PHE A 491 15.55 2.93 -15.34
N TRP A 492 15.02 2.28 -14.30
CA TRP A 492 13.62 2.28 -13.96
C TRP A 492 13.43 3.04 -12.64
N GLY A 493 13.15 4.34 -12.75
CA GLY A 493 12.88 5.21 -11.61
C GLY A 493 11.51 4.87 -11.02
N LEU A 494 11.49 4.21 -9.85
CA LEU A 494 10.26 3.94 -9.11
C LEU A 494 9.85 5.19 -8.31
N ASP A 495 8.57 5.55 -8.40
CA ASP A 495 8.02 6.81 -7.87
C ASP A 495 6.93 6.54 -6.82
N SER A 496 7.15 7.09 -5.61
CA SER A 496 6.22 6.94 -4.48
C SER A 496 4.86 7.59 -4.74
N ALA A 497 4.80 8.68 -5.51
CA ALA A 497 3.54 9.35 -5.85
C ALA A 497 2.69 8.53 -6.84
N LEU A 498 3.30 7.65 -7.64
CA LEU A 498 2.60 6.64 -8.43
C LEU A 498 2.09 5.49 -7.55
N ALA A 499 2.92 4.99 -6.64
CA ALA A 499 2.55 3.93 -5.70
C ALA A 499 1.38 4.34 -4.78
N ASP A 500 1.40 5.56 -4.23
CA ASP A 500 0.32 6.13 -3.40
C ASP A 500 -1.02 6.22 -4.15
N ARG A 501 -0.97 6.43 -5.47
CA ARG A 501 -2.14 6.44 -6.37
C ARG A 501 -2.56 5.03 -6.81
N ARG A 502 -1.86 3.98 -6.35
CA ARG A 502 -2.03 2.58 -6.74
C ARG A 502 -1.73 2.30 -8.22
N HIS A 503 -0.88 3.11 -8.83
CA HIS A 503 -0.36 2.84 -10.17
C HIS A 503 0.81 1.85 -10.04
N PHE A 504 0.56 0.60 -10.44
CA PHE A 504 1.56 -0.47 -10.43
C PHE A 504 1.73 -1.06 -11.83
N PRO A 505 2.95 -1.36 -12.28
CA PRO A 505 4.23 -0.97 -11.68
C PRO A 505 4.36 0.55 -11.48
N SER A 506 5.04 0.97 -10.42
CA SER A 506 5.19 2.39 -10.05
C SER A 506 6.38 3.05 -10.77
N VAL A 507 6.64 2.65 -12.01
CA VAL A 507 7.75 3.16 -12.84
C VAL A 507 7.34 4.50 -13.44
N ASN A 508 8.11 5.55 -13.16
CA ASN A 508 7.90 6.86 -13.74
C ASN A 508 8.46 6.89 -15.18
N TRP A 509 7.56 7.01 -16.15
CA TRP A 509 7.86 6.94 -17.58
C TRP A 509 8.62 8.15 -18.15
N LEU A 510 8.75 9.25 -17.40
CA LEU A 510 9.51 10.44 -17.84
C LEU A 510 10.94 10.46 -17.29
N THR A 511 11.18 9.93 -16.09
CA THR A 511 12.52 9.85 -15.49
C THR A 511 13.26 8.56 -15.86
N SER A 512 12.53 7.48 -16.14
CA SER A 512 13.10 6.20 -16.58
C SER A 512 13.61 6.27 -18.02
N TYR A 513 14.73 5.61 -18.30
CA TYR A 513 15.32 5.58 -19.65
C TYR A 513 15.91 4.21 -20.00
N SER A 514 16.13 4.01 -21.30
CA SER A 514 16.85 2.86 -21.84
C SER A 514 17.68 3.32 -23.04
N LEU A 515 18.97 3.02 -23.04
CA LEU A 515 19.88 3.28 -24.16
C LEU A 515 19.88 2.14 -25.20
N TYR A 516 19.11 1.07 -24.97
CA TYR A 516 18.99 -0.07 -25.89
C TYR A 516 17.85 0.07 -26.90
N LEU A 517 17.11 1.19 -26.92
CA LEU A 517 15.90 1.36 -27.74
C LEU A 517 16.16 1.11 -29.22
N ASP A 518 17.23 1.69 -29.77
CA ASP A 518 17.60 1.54 -31.19
C ASP A 518 18.06 0.10 -31.50
N THR A 519 18.66 -0.59 -30.52
CA THR A 519 19.10 -1.99 -30.65
C THR A 519 17.93 -2.96 -30.69
N VAL A 520 16.87 -2.70 -29.90
CA VAL A 520 15.69 -3.59 -29.83
C VAL A 520 14.63 -3.26 -30.89
N GLU A 521 14.69 -2.09 -31.52
CA GLU A 521 13.74 -1.64 -32.55
C GLU A 521 13.55 -2.68 -33.67
N GLY A 522 14.64 -3.25 -34.19
CA GLY A 522 14.58 -4.26 -35.26
C GLY A 522 13.96 -5.61 -34.83
N TRP A 523 13.88 -5.90 -33.53
CA TRP A 523 13.16 -7.07 -33.01
C TRP A 523 11.68 -6.76 -32.81
N TRP A 524 11.36 -5.62 -32.18
CA TRP A 524 9.98 -5.20 -31.92
C TRP A 524 9.20 -4.89 -33.19
N ASN A 525 9.84 -4.32 -34.22
CA ASN A 525 9.19 -3.97 -35.48
C ASN A 525 8.72 -5.21 -36.29
N LYS A 526 9.06 -6.45 -35.87
CA LYS A 526 8.50 -7.69 -36.43
C LYS A 526 7.03 -7.92 -36.07
N PHE A 527 6.56 -7.27 -35.01
CA PHE A 527 5.22 -7.44 -34.44
C PHE A 527 4.28 -6.25 -34.76
N GLY A 528 4.78 -5.20 -35.44
CA GLY A 528 4.04 -3.99 -35.82
C GLY A 528 4.93 -2.74 -35.78
N ASP A 529 4.35 -1.55 -36.00
CA ASP A 529 5.06 -0.25 -36.07
C ASP A 529 5.53 0.27 -34.67
N TRP A 530 6.07 -0.60 -33.82
CA TRP A 530 6.35 -0.36 -32.39
C TRP A 530 7.10 0.96 -32.12
N SER A 531 8.16 1.25 -32.87
CA SER A 531 8.97 2.46 -32.71
C SER A 531 8.14 3.74 -32.87
N LYS A 532 7.26 3.77 -33.88
CA LYS A 532 6.38 4.90 -34.18
C LYS A 532 5.28 5.03 -33.12
N LEU A 533 4.63 3.92 -32.77
CA LEU A 533 3.58 3.87 -31.74
C LEU A 533 4.13 4.34 -30.38
N ARG A 534 5.33 3.87 -29.99
CA ARG A 534 6.02 4.29 -28.77
C ARG A 534 6.36 5.78 -28.80
N LYS A 535 6.87 6.31 -29.91
CA LYS A 535 7.18 7.75 -30.06
C LYS A 535 5.91 8.61 -29.93
N GLU A 536 4.81 8.21 -30.56
CA GLU A 536 3.50 8.87 -30.46
C GLU A 536 2.96 8.85 -29.01
N ALA A 537 2.99 7.70 -28.34
CA ALA A 537 2.55 7.56 -26.95
C ALA A 537 3.41 8.36 -25.95
N MET A 538 4.73 8.38 -26.12
CA MET A 538 5.63 9.17 -25.27
C MET A 538 5.42 10.67 -25.46
N ALA A 539 5.15 11.15 -26.68
CA ALA A 539 4.83 12.55 -26.93
C ALA A 539 3.52 12.97 -26.23
N ILE A 540 2.50 12.09 -26.23
CA ILE A 540 1.25 12.32 -25.49
C ILE A 540 1.50 12.41 -23.97
N LEU A 541 2.32 11.52 -23.41
CA LEU A 541 2.65 11.53 -21.97
C LEU A 541 3.51 12.74 -21.55
N GLN A 542 4.43 13.19 -22.41
CA GLN A 542 5.19 14.44 -22.19
C GLN A 542 4.26 15.65 -22.22
N ARG A 543 3.36 15.73 -23.20
CA ARG A 543 2.38 16.81 -23.31
C ARG A 543 1.34 16.79 -22.18
N GLU A 544 0.98 15.62 -21.65
CA GLU A 544 0.19 15.52 -20.41
C GLU A 544 0.90 16.21 -19.24
N ALA A 545 2.20 16.00 -19.04
CA ALA A 545 2.94 16.61 -17.94
C ALA A 545 2.92 18.15 -18.02
N GLU A 546 3.22 18.72 -19.18
CA GLU A 546 3.12 20.16 -19.45
C GLU A 546 1.73 20.72 -19.15
N LEU A 547 0.68 20.03 -19.65
CA LEU A 547 -0.71 20.45 -19.43
C LEU A 547 -1.13 20.32 -17.96
N LEU A 548 -0.63 19.32 -17.23
CA LEU A 548 -0.94 19.15 -15.81
C LEU A 548 -0.34 20.26 -14.93
N GLU A 549 0.74 20.92 -15.34
CA GLU A 549 1.24 22.13 -14.66
C GLU A 549 0.28 23.30 -14.85
N ILE A 550 -0.19 23.53 -16.08
CA ILE A 550 -1.20 24.56 -16.39
C ILE A 550 -2.49 24.28 -15.60
N VAL A 551 -2.97 23.03 -15.59
CA VAL A 551 -4.18 22.62 -14.85
C VAL A 551 -4.06 22.87 -13.34
N ARG A 552 -2.87 22.77 -12.74
CA ARG A 552 -2.67 23.11 -11.32
C ARG A 552 -2.82 24.60 -11.03
N LEU A 553 -2.57 25.47 -12.02
CA LEU A 553 -2.66 26.92 -11.89
C LEU A 553 -4.06 27.47 -12.21
N VAL A 554 -4.68 27.03 -13.31
CA VAL A 554 -5.96 27.59 -13.82
C VAL A 554 -7.15 26.63 -13.77
N GLY A 555 -6.94 25.37 -13.41
CA GLY A 555 -7.98 24.33 -13.38
C GLY A 555 -8.23 23.67 -14.75
N PRO A 556 -8.87 22.49 -14.79
CA PRO A 556 -9.04 21.67 -16.00
C PRO A 556 -10.10 22.21 -16.98
N ASP A 557 -10.92 23.17 -16.55
CA ASP A 557 -11.97 23.78 -17.37
C ASP A 557 -11.48 25.02 -18.14
N ALA A 558 -10.28 25.51 -17.85
CA ALA A 558 -9.63 26.59 -18.59
C ALA A 558 -8.85 26.11 -19.84
N LEU A 559 -8.70 24.79 -20.02
CA LEU A 559 -8.00 24.21 -21.16
C LEU A 559 -8.89 24.16 -22.42
N PRO A 560 -8.33 24.36 -23.62
CA PRO A 560 -8.98 24.06 -24.90
C PRO A 560 -9.45 22.60 -24.99
N GLU A 561 -10.55 22.34 -25.72
CA GLU A 561 -11.06 20.98 -25.93
C GLU A 561 -10.01 20.00 -26.50
N PRO A 562 -9.12 20.37 -27.44
CA PRO A 562 -8.03 19.48 -27.89
C PRO A 562 -7.11 19.02 -26.75
N ASP A 563 -6.71 19.93 -25.86
CA ASP A 563 -5.84 19.61 -24.71
C ASP A 563 -6.59 18.76 -23.67
N ARG A 564 -7.88 19.03 -23.44
CA ARG A 564 -8.75 18.18 -22.58
C ARG A 564 -8.94 16.78 -23.17
N GLY A 565 -8.93 16.65 -24.49
CA GLY A 565 -8.93 15.37 -25.22
C GLY A 565 -7.61 14.63 -25.08
N LEU A 566 -6.48 15.32 -25.20
CA LEU A 566 -5.14 14.76 -25.01
C LEU A 566 -4.96 14.22 -23.58
N LEU A 567 -5.37 14.98 -22.55
CA LEU A 567 -5.35 14.51 -21.16
C LEU A 567 -6.18 13.23 -20.93
N GLU A 568 -7.26 13.03 -21.69
CA GLU A 568 -8.04 11.80 -21.60
C GLU A 568 -7.33 10.60 -22.25
N VAL A 569 -6.70 10.80 -23.40
CA VAL A 569 -5.90 9.75 -24.04
C VAL A 569 -4.69 9.40 -23.18
N ALA A 570 -4.01 10.38 -22.60
CA ALA A 570 -2.91 10.15 -21.67
C ALA A 570 -3.38 9.37 -20.42
N ARG A 571 -4.58 9.67 -19.91
CA ARG A 571 -5.24 8.87 -18.87
C ARG A 571 -5.42 7.41 -19.29
N MET A 572 -5.89 7.15 -20.50
CA MET A 572 -6.03 5.78 -21.03
C MET A 572 -4.67 5.09 -21.17
N ILE A 573 -3.63 5.76 -21.67
CA ILE A 573 -2.27 5.20 -21.73
C ILE A 573 -1.78 4.81 -20.31
N ARG A 574 -2.02 5.65 -19.30
CA ARG A 574 -1.64 5.34 -17.91
C ARG A 574 -2.46 4.18 -17.31
N GLU A 575 -3.79 4.29 -17.33
CA GLU A 575 -4.69 3.39 -16.60
C GLU A 575 -4.98 2.07 -17.35
N ASP A 576 -4.95 2.07 -18.67
CA ASP A 576 -5.34 0.93 -19.51
C ASP A 576 -4.14 0.21 -20.15
N PHE A 577 -2.95 0.85 -20.22
CA PHE A 577 -1.74 0.27 -20.81
C PHE A 577 -0.55 0.17 -19.84
N LEU A 578 -0.14 1.27 -19.18
CA LEU A 578 1.01 1.27 -18.26
C LEU A 578 0.73 0.60 -16.90
N GLN A 579 -0.48 0.73 -16.38
CA GLN A 579 -0.89 0.07 -15.14
C GLN A 579 -1.21 -1.40 -15.40
N GLN A 580 -0.43 -2.31 -14.80
CA GLN A 580 -0.52 -3.75 -14.96
C GLN A 580 -0.62 -4.46 -13.60
N SER A 581 -1.64 -5.28 -13.41
CA SER A 581 -1.90 -6.01 -12.17
C SER A 581 -1.11 -7.32 -12.08
N ALA A 582 -0.01 -7.30 -11.30
CA ALA A 582 0.80 -8.46 -10.93
C ALA A 582 0.03 -9.61 -10.22
N LEU A 583 -1.22 -9.36 -9.78
CA LEU A 583 -2.07 -10.31 -9.05
C LEU A 583 -3.26 -10.82 -9.88
N ASP A 584 -3.55 -10.23 -11.04
CA ASP A 584 -4.61 -10.69 -11.93
C ASP A 584 -4.09 -11.85 -12.80
N PRO A 585 -4.84 -12.95 -12.97
CA PRO A 585 -4.35 -14.14 -13.67
C PRO A 585 -4.07 -13.94 -15.16
N VAL A 586 -4.61 -12.88 -15.77
CA VAL A 586 -4.39 -12.53 -17.18
C VAL A 586 -3.49 -11.30 -17.30
N ASP A 587 -3.76 -10.24 -16.53
CA ASP A 587 -3.00 -8.98 -16.61
C ASP A 587 -1.55 -9.16 -16.11
N THR A 588 -1.23 -10.20 -15.33
CA THR A 588 0.13 -10.51 -14.85
C THR A 588 1.17 -10.67 -15.96
N TYR A 589 0.77 -10.97 -17.21
CA TYR A 589 1.67 -11.12 -18.36
C TYR A 589 0.99 -10.69 -19.66
N CYS A 590 1.69 -9.94 -20.49
CA CYS A 590 1.18 -9.47 -21.78
C CYS A 590 2.22 -9.80 -22.88
N PRO A 591 1.89 -10.64 -23.88
CA PRO A 591 2.81 -10.97 -24.96
C PRO A 591 2.98 -9.80 -25.97
N PRO A 592 4.10 -9.73 -26.72
CA PRO A 592 4.44 -8.61 -27.60
C PRO A 592 3.33 -8.19 -28.59
N GLU A 593 2.66 -9.16 -29.19
CA GLU A 593 1.58 -8.97 -30.17
C GLU A 593 0.42 -8.20 -29.53
N LYS A 594 -0.03 -8.66 -28.35
CA LYS A 594 -1.10 -8.02 -27.57
C LYS A 594 -0.70 -6.62 -27.11
N GLN A 595 0.55 -6.42 -26.68
CA GLN A 595 1.04 -5.10 -26.26
C GLN A 595 0.94 -4.08 -27.41
N ILE A 596 1.47 -4.41 -28.59
CA ILE A 596 1.42 -3.51 -29.75
C ILE A 596 -0.03 -3.25 -30.15
N ARG A 597 -0.85 -4.30 -30.27
CA ARG A 597 -2.24 -4.18 -30.71
C ARG A 597 -3.11 -3.35 -29.74
N MET A 598 -2.87 -3.46 -28.44
CA MET A 598 -3.50 -2.58 -27.44
C MET A 598 -3.10 -1.11 -27.64
N LEU A 599 -1.82 -0.84 -27.87
CA LEU A 599 -1.32 0.53 -28.08
C LEU A 599 -1.83 1.13 -29.39
N GLU A 600 -1.90 0.34 -30.47
CA GLU A 600 -2.54 0.73 -31.73
C GLU A 600 -3.99 1.19 -31.53
N LEU A 601 -4.81 0.43 -30.78
CA LEU A 601 -6.21 0.77 -30.54
C LEU A 601 -6.37 2.06 -29.73
N ILE A 602 -5.47 2.33 -28.78
CA ILE A 602 -5.47 3.59 -28.00
C ILE A 602 -5.05 4.78 -28.88
N LEU A 603 -4.07 4.60 -29.76
CA LEU A 603 -3.61 5.65 -30.68
C LEU A 603 -4.58 5.89 -31.84
N GLU A 604 -5.28 4.87 -32.32
CA GLU A 604 -6.38 5.02 -33.28
C GLU A 604 -7.57 5.78 -32.64
N PHE A 605 -7.90 5.46 -31.39
CA PHE A 605 -8.87 6.24 -30.60
C PHE A 605 -8.43 7.70 -30.47
N HIS A 606 -7.14 7.97 -30.24
CA HIS A 606 -6.59 9.33 -30.17
C HIS A 606 -6.78 10.11 -31.48
N ARG A 607 -6.54 9.49 -32.64
CA ARG A 607 -6.71 10.12 -33.96
C ARG A 607 -8.18 10.43 -34.24
N LEU A 608 -9.07 9.44 -34.05
CA LEU A 608 -10.52 9.62 -34.23
C LEU A 608 -11.12 10.65 -33.26
N ALA A 609 -10.67 10.66 -32.01
CA ALA A 609 -11.06 11.70 -31.04
C ALA A 609 -10.56 13.08 -31.45
N SER A 610 -9.32 13.20 -31.94
CA SER A 610 -8.75 14.47 -32.40
C SER A 610 -9.47 15.03 -33.63
N GLU A 611 -9.93 14.17 -34.55
CA GLU A 611 -10.78 14.56 -35.67
C GLU A 611 -12.17 15.02 -35.21
N ALA A 612 -12.83 14.24 -34.35
CA ALA A 612 -14.15 14.60 -33.82
C ALA A 612 -14.13 15.93 -33.03
N ILE A 613 -13.08 16.20 -32.25
CA ILE A 613 -12.90 17.47 -31.54
C ILE A 613 -12.72 18.63 -32.53
N LYS A 614 -11.96 18.44 -33.63
CA LYS A 614 -11.83 19.45 -34.70
C LYS A 614 -13.16 19.71 -35.42
N SER A 615 -14.02 18.70 -35.54
CA SER A 615 -15.41 18.84 -36.02
C SER A 615 -16.37 19.45 -35.00
N GLY A 616 -15.90 19.85 -33.81
CA GLY A 616 -16.71 20.53 -32.79
C GLY A 616 -17.42 19.61 -31.80
N VAL A 617 -17.11 18.30 -31.77
CA VAL A 617 -17.66 17.36 -30.79
C VAL A 617 -17.03 17.59 -29.41
N PRO A 618 -17.79 17.90 -28.34
CA PRO A 618 -17.23 18.10 -27.01
C PRO A 618 -16.62 16.82 -26.44
N VAL A 619 -15.47 16.93 -25.78
CA VAL A 619 -14.74 15.82 -25.16
C VAL A 619 -15.62 15.04 -24.18
N GLY A 620 -16.54 15.71 -23.49
CA GLY A 620 -17.50 15.06 -22.59
C GLY A 620 -18.39 13.99 -23.26
N LYS A 621 -18.73 14.15 -24.55
CA LYS A 621 -19.42 13.10 -25.31
C LYS A 621 -18.49 11.92 -25.62
N ILE A 622 -17.25 12.21 -26.04
CA ILE A 622 -16.24 11.19 -26.37
C ILE A 622 -15.94 10.31 -25.14
N LYS A 623 -15.76 10.91 -23.95
CA LYS A 623 -15.58 10.18 -22.67
C LYS A 623 -16.76 9.27 -22.31
N SER A 624 -17.97 9.57 -22.79
CA SER A 624 -19.17 8.79 -22.50
C SER A 624 -19.39 7.59 -23.42
N LEU A 625 -18.53 7.40 -24.43
CA LEU A 625 -18.64 6.29 -25.37
C LEU A 625 -18.36 4.93 -24.69
N PRO A 626 -19.19 3.89 -24.94
CA PRO A 626 -18.93 2.54 -24.44
C PRO A 626 -17.59 1.94 -24.87
N VAL A 627 -16.98 2.42 -25.96
CA VAL A 627 -15.67 1.92 -26.43
C VAL A 627 -14.54 2.22 -25.44
N VAL A 628 -14.62 3.29 -24.65
CA VAL A 628 -13.61 3.62 -23.62
C VAL A 628 -13.55 2.53 -22.54
N GLU A 629 -14.70 2.10 -22.03
CA GLU A 629 -14.78 0.99 -21.05
C GLU A 629 -14.36 -0.36 -21.65
N ARG A 630 -14.56 -0.56 -22.97
CA ARG A 630 -14.09 -1.76 -23.68
C ARG A 630 -12.57 -1.76 -23.82
N ILE A 631 -11.94 -0.63 -24.15
CA ILE A 631 -10.47 -0.48 -24.23
C ILE A 631 -9.84 -0.81 -22.86
N ALA A 632 -10.34 -0.21 -21.79
CA ALA A 632 -9.86 -0.44 -20.41
C ALA A 632 -9.88 -1.92 -19.96
N ARG A 633 -10.78 -2.72 -20.54
CA ARG A 633 -10.91 -4.16 -20.24
C ARG A 633 -10.09 -5.08 -21.15
N LEU A 634 -9.44 -4.58 -22.19
CA LEU A 634 -8.63 -5.40 -23.11
C LEU A 634 -7.48 -6.11 -22.39
N LYS A 635 -6.84 -5.44 -21.42
CA LYS A 635 -5.69 -6.00 -20.70
C LYS A 635 -6.03 -7.29 -19.94
N GLN A 636 -7.27 -7.40 -19.45
CA GLN A 636 -7.82 -8.58 -18.76
C GLN A 636 -8.29 -9.71 -19.69
N ARG A 637 -8.19 -9.56 -21.03
CA ARG A 637 -8.61 -10.61 -21.98
C ARG A 637 -7.48 -11.60 -22.28
N PRO A 638 -7.74 -12.93 -22.22
CA PRO A 638 -6.80 -13.95 -22.70
C PRO A 638 -6.45 -13.75 -24.17
N LEU A 639 -5.28 -14.23 -24.58
CA LEU A 639 -4.79 -14.05 -25.96
C LEU A 639 -5.73 -14.69 -26.99
N GLU A 640 -6.37 -15.83 -26.67
CA GLU A 640 -7.28 -16.51 -27.61
C GLU A 640 -8.57 -15.72 -27.88
N GLU A 641 -9.06 -14.94 -26.91
CA GLU A 641 -10.23 -14.06 -27.06
C GLU A 641 -9.87 -12.67 -27.58
N PHE A 642 -8.61 -12.24 -27.39
CA PHE A 642 -8.18 -10.86 -27.58
C PHE A 642 -8.39 -10.37 -29.01
N GLU A 643 -7.91 -11.10 -30.03
CA GLU A 643 -7.91 -10.60 -31.41
C GLU A 643 -9.33 -10.43 -31.96
N GLY A 644 -10.21 -11.38 -31.65
CA GLY A 644 -11.63 -11.31 -32.03
C GLY A 644 -12.39 -10.17 -31.33
N GLU A 645 -12.01 -9.77 -30.11
CA GLU A 645 -12.57 -8.57 -29.47
C GLU A 645 -11.91 -7.28 -29.95
N ALA A 646 -10.60 -7.29 -30.27
CA ALA A 646 -9.88 -6.16 -30.84
C ALA A 646 -10.50 -5.73 -32.18
N GLU A 647 -10.77 -6.67 -33.09
CA GLU A 647 -11.46 -6.37 -34.36
C GLU A 647 -12.86 -5.77 -34.15
N LYS A 648 -13.68 -6.37 -33.27
CA LYS A 648 -15.03 -5.88 -32.95
C LYS A 648 -14.99 -4.51 -32.31
N LEU A 649 -13.96 -4.22 -31.54
CA LEU A 649 -13.75 -2.94 -30.90
C LEU A 649 -13.32 -1.87 -31.92
N GLU A 650 -12.40 -2.19 -32.82
CA GLU A 650 -11.99 -1.28 -33.91
C GLU A 650 -13.17 -0.90 -34.81
N LYS A 651 -13.99 -1.88 -35.22
CA LYS A 651 -15.21 -1.66 -36.02
C LYS A 651 -16.20 -0.76 -35.25
N ALA A 652 -16.53 -1.12 -34.01
CA ALA A 652 -17.45 -0.33 -33.17
C ALA A 652 -16.93 1.08 -32.84
N MET A 653 -15.61 1.28 -32.76
CA MET A 653 -14.96 2.59 -32.56
C MET A 653 -15.17 3.46 -33.79
N LYS A 654 -14.86 2.95 -34.98
CA LYS A 654 -15.04 3.67 -36.26
C LYS A 654 -16.52 3.99 -36.53
N GLU A 655 -17.45 3.12 -36.13
CA GLU A 655 -18.89 3.38 -36.17
C GLU A 655 -19.31 4.48 -35.17
N SER A 656 -18.90 4.36 -33.90
CA SER A 656 -19.25 5.33 -32.83
C SER A 656 -18.78 6.75 -33.15
N PHE A 657 -17.57 6.91 -33.70
CA PHE A 657 -17.07 8.22 -34.10
C PHE A 657 -17.77 8.77 -35.35
N ARG A 658 -18.18 7.92 -36.30
CA ARG A 658 -19.01 8.34 -37.45
C ARG A 658 -20.40 8.81 -37.02
N GLU A 659 -20.97 8.23 -35.98
CA GLU A 659 -22.26 8.69 -35.42
C GLU A 659 -22.14 9.99 -34.61
N LEU A 660 -20.97 10.27 -34.01
CA LEU A 660 -20.71 11.51 -33.27
C LEU A 660 -20.47 12.74 -34.15
N VAL A 661 -19.99 12.54 -35.38
CA VAL A 661 -19.64 13.60 -36.34
C VAL A 661 -20.80 13.92 -37.31
N LYS A 662 -21.87 13.10 -37.30
CA LYS A 662 -23.16 13.37 -37.96
C LYS A 662 -24.06 14.26 -37.11
#